data_AF-A0A834L2V9-F1
#
_entry.id   AF-A0A834L2V9-F1
#
_cell.length_a   1.000
_cell.length_b   1.000
_cell.length_c   1.000
_cell.angle_alpha   90.00
_cell.angle_beta   90.00
_cell.angle_gamma   90.00
#
_symmetry.space_group_name_H-M   'P 1'
#
loop_
_entity.id
_entity.type
_entity.pdbx_description
1 polymer ?
#
loop_
_entity_poly.entity_id
_entity_poly.type
_entity_poly.pdbx_seq_one_letter_code
_entity_poly.pdbx_strand_id
1 'polypeptide(L)'
;MSMLQDKKKSGSKQKKKNRSAAGPGGDGVPKMNGDGEKRSAEQSEEEEEARSTSSTDPPGASLEIQKKSSSAIKSKEKPPDPGLLKKKKPRSMLPVSTAMDHRPREELLQDCIALAAVQHSAPPAGCSPGQGDHVHLGLFADRRALHRMLQAEEEGHVEAGHFDSVVYLRLWSGDLQGALQLATERGELNDHLLSVAPMAGFAAWSGAVEAYVRQLVLQEQYLKAASHLLSVHRVHEAVDLLRTHRLFREAVALAKARLAPDEPVLKELYASWAAVLEKDGHLSAAAKCHLAAGSGFDAAKVIAKKNDVASLRTAAGVARISGEGALAQTLALRCAKDLAAAHDWLAAQEVLRGQDNLLVHRLHLCTAELLTAALLDAGVIPAASCSSTHQWAEPEKHPSTIQDRVRDVWEEEFGLSAAEDGSVEALLQELRSVESPAPSASAPLKQVLLQAALHLSRGVLGWILDDDALLLTELWWAAAWIRDAGLFCASAEICRRMFPEGDVTLFSRKRPKTLKASDGEASDGEASAALRSLQAFVCYHRLYERWWRSAAEPAPPEGEEDFGVLLSEPHAACQSVQRAVQEVQERLAAMVLQHSRAQGSDGGGLHQNPAENSSEDPETLLSLSSSMSKHQQQLLDLPDSLKAFPHPDVLECCLVLLHLSRCSGAVSASLRQKAEDLLQKDGKSPAVLKASRRFVT
;
A
#
# COMPACT_ATOMS: atom_id res chain seq x y z
N MET A 1 6.69 40.57 -38.11
CA MET A 1 7.34 39.35 -38.65
C MET A 1 6.99 38.19 -37.73
N SER A 2 5.81 37.60 -37.93
CA SER A 2 5.54 36.32 -38.65
C SER A 2 5.78 35.12 -37.71
N MET A 3 4.79 34.65 -36.94
CA MET A 3 3.60 33.83 -37.27
C MET A 3 3.90 32.45 -37.87
N LEU A 4 3.37 31.40 -37.21
CA LEU A 4 2.48 30.32 -37.69
C LEU A 4 2.67 29.06 -36.80
N GLN A 5 1.79 28.77 -35.81
CA GLN A 5 0.46 28.12 -35.86
C GLN A 5 0.44 26.59 -36.13
N ASP A 6 -0.07 25.88 -35.11
CA ASP A 6 -1.06 24.78 -35.11
C ASP A 6 -1.10 23.70 -36.21
N LYS A 7 -1.13 22.43 -35.77
CA LYS A 7 -2.31 21.55 -36.03
C LYS A 7 -2.35 20.26 -35.19
N LYS A 8 -3.46 20.14 -34.44
CA LYS A 8 -4.09 18.91 -33.93
C LYS A 8 -4.72 18.04 -35.04
N LYS A 9 -4.85 16.74 -34.74
CA LYS A 9 -5.88 15.71 -35.10
C LYS A 9 -5.21 14.41 -35.55
N SER A 10 -5.70 13.19 -35.33
CA SER A 10 -6.80 12.60 -34.56
C SER A 10 -6.78 11.10 -34.92
N GLY A 11 -7.05 10.20 -33.98
CA GLY A 11 -7.23 8.79 -34.32
C GLY A 11 -7.59 7.93 -33.11
N SER A 12 -8.84 8.05 -32.65
CA SER A 12 -9.43 7.17 -31.65
C SER A 12 -9.85 5.83 -32.26
N LYS A 13 -9.71 4.73 -31.53
CA LYS A 13 -10.62 3.59 -31.60
C LYS A 13 -10.85 3.04 -30.20
N GLN A 14 -11.99 3.44 -29.63
CA GLN A 14 -12.59 2.93 -28.40
C GLN A 14 -12.97 1.45 -28.58
N LYS A 15 -12.59 0.59 -27.63
CA LYS A 15 -13.19 -0.74 -27.45
C LYS A 15 -14.23 -0.63 -26.33
N LYS A 16 -15.50 -0.53 -26.75
CA LYS A 16 -16.68 -0.44 -25.89
C LYS A 16 -16.92 -1.80 -25.22
N LYS A 17 -16.98 -1.84 -23.90
CA LYS A 17 -17.44 -2.99 -23.10
C LYS A 17 -18.46 -2.46 -22.09
N ASN A 18 -19.73 -2.85 -22.25
CA ASN A 18 -20.77 -2.89 -21.21
C ASN A 18 -21.75 -3.98 -21.67
N ARG A 19 -21.84 -5.12 -20.97
CA ARG A 19 -22.72 -5.37 -19.81
C ARG A 19 -24.20 -5.15 -20.13
N SER A 20 -24.96 -6.23 -20.25
CA SER A 20 -26.20 -6.45 -19.51
C SER A 20 -26.63 -7.92 -19.61
N ALA A 21 -27.20 -8.40 -18.50
CA ALA A 21 -27.67 -9.74 -18.27
C ALA A 21 -29.20 -9.84 -18.43
N ALA A 22 -29.68 -11.08 -18.25
CA ALA A 22 -31.03 -11.53 -17.89
C ALA A 22 -31.94 -12.07 -19.02
N GLY A 23 -32.42 -13.30 -18.77
CA GLY A 23 -33.26 -14.17 -19.61
C GLY A 23 -34.73 -13.76 -19.71
N PRO A 24 -35.60 -14.66 -20.19
CA PRO A 24 -36.11 -15.85 -19.46
C PRO A 24 -36.01 -17.13 -20.33
N GLY A 25 -36.28 -18.39 -19.96
CA GLY A 25 -36.88 -19.07 -18.81
C GLY A 25 -37.51 -20.38 -19.35
N GLY A 26 -37.23 -21.53 -18.70
CA GLY A 26 -37.87 -22.86 -18.93
C GLY A 26 -37.42 -23.59 -20.20
N ASP A 27 -37.14 -24.90 -20.27
CA ASP A 27 -37.50 -26.04 -19.41
C ASP A 27 -36.66 -27.27 -19.85
N GLY A 28 -36.42 -28.27 -18.97
CA GLY A 28 -36.06 -29.64 -19.41
C GLY A 28 -34.66 -30.25 -19.13
N VAL A 29 -34.37 -30.48 -17.85
CA VAL A 29 -33.49 -31.49 -17.17
C VAL A 29 -33.53 -32.93 -17.79
N PRO A 30 -32.58 -33.90 -17.54
CA PRO A 30 -31.13 -33.86 -17.22
C PRO A 30 -30.29 -35.11 -17.71
N LYS A 31 -29.08 -35.22 -17.12
CA LYS A 31 -28.21 -36.39 -16.81
C LYS A 31 -27.18 -36.82 -17.86
N MET A 32 -26.00 -37.34 -17.52
CA MET A 32 -25.08 -37.35 -16.35
C MET A 32 -23.95 -38.33 -16.73
N ASN A 33 -22.75 -38.11 -16.20
CA ASN A 33 -21.57 -39.00 -16.20
C ASN A 33 -20.85 -39.14 -17.55
N GLY A 34 -19.53 -39.21 -17.60
CA GLY A 34 -18.54 -39.33 -16.54
C GLY A 34 -17.21 -39.75 -17.18
N ASP A 35 -16.15 -39.26 -16.55
CA ASP A 35 -14.74 -39.70 -16.54
C ASP A 35 -14.21 -40.75 -17.51
N GLY A 36 -12.94 -40.58 -17.88
CA GLY A 36 -12.09 -41.73 -18.13
C GLY A 36 -10.74 -41.44 -18.76
N GLU A 37 -9.73 -41.23 -17.91
CA GLU A 37 -8.30 -41.28 -18.17
C GLU A 37 -7.80 -42.40 -19.11
N LYS A 38 -6.73 -42.11 -19.88
CA LYS A 38 -5.39 -42.76 -19.83
C LYS A 38 -4.54 -42.25 -21.02
N ARG A 39 -3.38 -41.64 -20.79
CA ARG A 39 -2.04 -42.23 -20.57
C ARG A 39 -1.47 -43.03 -21.76
N SER A 40 -0.47 -42.41 -22.40
CA SER A 40 0.87 -42.93 -22.74
C SER A 40 1.04 -44.15 -23.66
N ALA A 41 1.78 -43.93 -24.76
CA ALA A 41 2.91 -44.72 -25.33
C ALA A 41 2.96 -44.38 -26.84
N GLU A 42 4.00 -43.73 -27.36
CA GLU A 42 5.31 -44.27 -27.81
C GLU A 42 5.23 -45.37 -28.88
N GLN A 43 6.12 -45.21 -29.88
CA GLN A 43 6.54 -46.12 -30.96
C GLN A 43 5.61 -46.17 -32.19
N SER A 44 6.00 -45.74 -33.40
CA SER A 44 7.15 -45.98 -34.30
C SER A 44 6.73 -46.89 -35.47
N GLU A 45 7.44 -46.72 -36.59
CA GLU A 45 7.42 -47.50 -37.86
C GLU A 45 6.35 -47.01 -38.86
N GLU A 46 6.76 -46.43 -40.00
CA GLU A 46 7.19 -47.11 -41.25
C GLU A 46 6.11 -48.10 -41.72
N GLU A 47 5.70 -48.25 -42.97
CA GLU A 47 5.93 -47.74 -44.32
C GLU A 47 4.86 -48.50 -45.16
N GLU A 48 4.39 -47.95 -46.29
CA GLU A 48 3.94 -48.64 -47.53
C GLU A 48 2.90 -47.77 -48.24
N GLU A 49 3.21 -47.19 -49.39
CA GLU A 49 3.27 -47.77 -50.74
C GLU A 49 1.93 -47.74 -51.50
N ALA A 50 2.06 -47.38 -52.78
CA ALA A 50 1.21 -47.62 -53.95
C ALA A 50 0.62 -46.35 -54.59
N ARG A 51 1.30 -45.79 -55.62
CA ARG A 51 1.07 -46.03 -57.07
C ARG A 51 -0.35 -45.58 -57.51
N SER A 52 -0.51 -44.61 -58.41
CA SER A 52 -0.13 -44.76 -59.82
C SER A 52 -0.49 -43.51 -60.66
N THR A 53 0.34 -43.29 -61.70
CA THR A 53 0.03 -42.77 -63.06
C THR A 53 -0.42 -41.30 -63.19
N SER A 54 0.07 -40.50 -64.13
CA SER A 54 0.46 -40.81 -65.52
C SER A 54 1.49 -39.84 -66.10
N SER A 55 2.34 -40.42 -66.94
CA SER A 55 3.39 -39.89 -67.82
C SER A 55 2.97 -38.84 -68.86
N THR A 56 3.92 -38.00 -69.28
CA THR A 56 4.25 -37.82 -70.72
C THR A 56 5.66 -37.28 -70.88
N ASP A 57 6.39 -37.87 -71.82
CA ASP A 57 7.82 -37.78 -72.11
C ASP A 57 8.16 -36.72 -73.20
N PRO A 58 9.46 -36.48 -73.54
CA PRO A 58 10.04 -35.20 -73.97
C PRO A 58 10.27 -35.07 -75.49
N PRO A 59 10.98 -34.03 -75.99
CA PRO A 59 12.44 -34.11 -76.27
C PRO A 59 13.16 -32.76 -75.98
N GLY A 60 14.47 -32.52 -76.01
CA GLY A 60 15.66 -33.16 -76.56
C GLY A 60 16.58 -32.08 -77.19
N ALA A 61 17.86 -32.07 -76.79
CA ALA A 61 19.05 -31.54 -77.51
C ALA A 61 19.41 -30.02 -77.51
N SER A 62 20.56 -29.75 -76.85
CA SER A 62 21.81 -29.14 -77.35
C SER A 62 22.01 -27.62 -77.63
N LEU A 63 23.24 -27.20 -77.26
CA LEU A 63 24.15 -26.18 -77.83
C LEU A 63 24.06 -24.69 -77.39
N GLU A 64 25.04 -24.35 -76.55
CA GLU A 64 26.09 -23.33 -76.72
C GLU A 64 25.78 -21.85 -77.06
N ILE A 65 26.27 -21.00 -76.13
CA ILE A 65 27.08 -19.77 -76.30
C ILE A 65 26.39 -18.54 -76.94
N GLN A 66 26.26 -17.45 -76.14
CA GLN A 66 26.86 -16.14 -76.47
C GLN A 66 26.82 -15.11 -75.32
N LYS A 67 28.04 -14.82 -74.83
CA LYS A 67 28.66 -13.52 -74.47
C LYS A 67 27.80 -12.29 -74.06
N LYS A 68 28.24 -11.77 -72.90
CA LYS A 68 28.69 -10.39 -72.59
C LYS A 68 27.68 -9.33 -72.09
N SER A 69 27.90 -8.99 -70.81
CA SER A 69 28.11 -7.65 -70.22
C SER A 69 27.07 -6.56 -70.38
N SER A 70 26.58 -6.05 -69.25
CA SER A 70 26.68 -4.61 -68.95
C SER A 70 26.55 -4.33 -67.45
N SER A 71 27.40 -3.43 -67.00
CA SER A 71 27.42 -2.76 -65.71
C SER A 71 26.24 -1.81 -65.53
N ALA A 72 25.64 -1.77 -64.34
CA ALA A 72 25.00 -0.56 -63.84
C ALA A 72 24.85 -0.60 -62.31
N ILE A 73 25.63 0.26 -61.65
CA ILE A 73 25.46 0.70 -60.27
C ILE A 73 24.10 1.39 -60.14
N LYS A 74 23.29 1.02 -59.14
CA LYS A 74 22.36 1.95 -58.47
C LYS A 74 22.00 1.46 -57.07
N SER A 75 22.43 2.28 -56.12
CA SER A 75 22.09 2.37 -54.71
C SER A 75 20.58 2.30 -54.41
N LYS A 76 20.17 1.50 -53.41
CA LYS A 76 19.15 1.92 -52.45
C LYS A 76 19.18 1.07 -51.17
N GLU A 77 19.47 1.76 -50.08
CA GLU A 77 19.46 1.33 -48.69
C GLU A 77 18.03 0.98 -48.22
N LYS A 78 17.86 -0.20 -47.61
CA LYS A 78 16.71 -0.59 -46.78
C LYS A 78 17.23 -1.53 -45.66
N PRO A 79 16.64 -1.47 -44.45
CA PRO A 79 17.16 -2.18 -43.28
C PRO A 79 16.94 -3.70 -43.42
N PRO A 80 17.80 -4.55 -42.83
CA PRO A 80 17.61 -6.00 -42.93
C PRO A 80 16.61 -6.50 -41.90
N ASP A 81 15.53 -7.13 -42.37
CA ASP A 81 14.69 -8.02 -41.57
C ASP A 81 15.46 -9.30 -41.21
N PRO A 82 15.27 -9.88 -40.02
CA PRO A 82 16.01 -11.03 -39.53
C PRO A 82 15.39 -12.32 -40.07
N GLY A 83 16.19 -13.15 -40.76
CA GLY A 83 15.82 -14.53 -41.03
C GLY A 83 15.82 -14.95 -42.49
N LEU A 84 16.92 -14.74 -43.21
CA LEU A 84 17.24 -15.49 -44.43
C LEU A 84 18.76 -15.48 -44.62
N LEU A 85 19.48 -16.38 -43.94
CA LEU A 85 20.89 -16.64 -44.18
C LEU A 85 21.05 -17.23 -45.59
N LYS A 86 21.21 -16.38 -46.60
CA LYS A 86 21.73 -16.80 -47.90
C LYS A 86 23.10 -17.41 -47.65
N LYS A 87 23.25 -18.72 -47.92
CA LYS A 87 24.54 -19.41 -47.90
C LYS A 87 25.51 -18.63 -48.79
N LYS A 88 26.39 -17.83 -48.17
CA LYS A 88 27.49 -17.16 -48.85
C LYS A 88 28.35 -18.28 -49.46
N LYS A 89 28.64 -18.22 -50.76
CA LYS A 89 29.60 -19.15 -51.40
C LYS A 89 30.89 -19.10 -50.59
N PRO A 90 31.53 -20.25 -50.28
CA PRO A 90 32.81 -20.24 -49.57
C PRO A 90 33.80 -19.38 -50.38
N ARG A 91 34.32 -18.33 -49.75
CA ARG A 91 35.27 -17.40 -50.36
C ARG A 91 36.63 -18.10 -50.40
N SER A 92 37.35 -17.96 -51.51
CA SER A 92 38.70 -18.56 -51.63
C SER A 92 39.64 -17.90 -50.63
N MET A 93 40.40 -18.71 -49.89
CA MET A 93 41.41 -18.25 -48.93
C MET A 93 42.70 -17.79 -49.63
N LEU A 94 42.93 -18.24 -50.87
CA LEU A 94 44.13 -17.94 -51.66
C LEU A 94 43.73 -17.29 -53.01
N PRO A 95 43.07 -16.12 -53.01
CA PRO A 95 42.59 -15.49 -54.23
C PRO A 95 43.70 -15.00 -55.15
N VAL A 96 44.83 -14.52 -54.61
CA VAL A 96 45.93 -13.96 -55.41
C VAL A 96 46.65 -15.07 -56.16
N SER A 97 47.03 -16.15 -55.48
CA SER A 97 47.67 -17.31 -56.07
C SER A 97 46.75 -17.99 -57.08
N THR A 98 45.46 -18.15 -56.73
CA THR A 98 44.48 -18.75 -57.65
C THR A 98 44.32 -17.90 -58.90
N ALA A 99 44.31 -16.56 -58.81
CA ALA A 99 44.24 -15.71 -59.99
C ALA A 99 45.47 -15.88 -60.90
N MET A 100 46.65 -16.06 -60.31
CA MET A 100 47.90 -16.30 -61.04
C MET A 100 47.93 -17.68 -61.71
N ASP A 101 47.25 -18.69 -61.14
CA ASP A 101 47.09 -20.03 -61.74
C ASP A 101 46.10 -20.06 -62.92
N HIS A 102 45.27 -19.01 -63.09
CA HIS A 102 44.31 -18.89 -64.19
C HIS A 102 44.83 -18.02 -65.36
N ARG A 103 46.13 -17.72 -65.36
CA ARG A 103 46.81 -16.99 -66.43
C ARG A 103 46.88 -17.80 -67.73
N PRO A 104 47.13 -17.16 -68.89
CA PRO A 104 47.19 -17.86 -70.17
C PRO A 104 48.20 -19.01 -70.17
N ARG A 105 47.94 -20.02 -71.01
CA ARG A 105 48.69 -21.27 -71.07
C ARG A 105 50.20 -21.07 -71.22
N GLU A 106 50.61 -20.04 -71.94
CA GLU A 106 52.02 -19.69 -72.17
C GLU A 106 52.76 -19.35 -70.86
N GLU A 107 52.11 -18.61 -69.95
CA GLU A 107 52.68 -18.25 -68.65
C GLU A 107 52.75 -19.47 -67.72
N LEU A 108 51.72 -20.31 -67.72
CA LEU A 108 51.71 -21.55 -66.93
C LEU A 108 52.78 -22.55 -67.37
N LEU A 109 53.11 -22.60 -68.67
CA LEU A 109 54.22 -23.42 -69.16
C LEU A 109 55.58 -22.85 -68.75
N GLN A 110 55.71 -21.53 -68.68
CA GLN A 110 56.92 -20.86 -68.19
C GLN A 110 57.12 -21.10 -66.69
N ASP A 111 56.04 -21.13 -65.92
CA ASP A 111 56.03 -21.48 -64.50
C ASP A 111 56.57 -22.90 -64.26
N CYS A 112 56.21 -23.88 -65.11
CA CYS A 112 56.76 -25.24 -65.05
C CYS A 112 58.28 -25.26 -65.25
N ILE A 113 58.81 -24.43 -66.15
CA ILE A 113 60.25 -24.30 -66.38
C ILE A 113 60.93 -23.66 -65.17
N ALA A 114 60.32 -22.61 -64.60
CA ALA A 114 60.81 -21.95 -63.40
C ALA A 114 60.85 -22.89 -62.19
N LEU A 115 59.79 -23.69 -61.97
CA LEU A 115 59.74 -24.68 -60.89
C LEU A 115 60.78 -25.79 -61.07
N ALA A 116 60.95 -26.31 -62.28
CA ALA A 116 61.99 -27.31 -62.57
C ALA A 116 63.40 -26.73 -62.33
N ALA A 117 63.62 -25.47 -62.71
CA ALA A 117 64.88 -24.77 -62.47
C ALA A 117 65.15 -24.59 -60.98
N VAL A 118 64.14 -24.29 -60.15
CA VAL A 118 64.27 -24.14 -58.69
C VAL A 118 64.55 -25.48 -57.99
N GLN A 119 64.00 -26.59 -58.49
CA GLN A 119 64.20 -27.92 -57.88
C GLN A 119 65.53 -28.58 -58.25
N HIS A 120 66.07 -28.29 -59.44
CA HIS A 120 67.22 -29.01 -59.99
C HIS A 120 68.44 -28.14 -60.30
N SER A 121 68.33 -26.80 -60.24
CA SER A 121 69.41 -25.85 -60.55
C SER A 121 69.37 -24.63 -59.62
N ALA A 122 70.34 -23.72 -59.72
CA ALA A 122 70.26 -22.45 -59.01
C ALA A 122 69.08 -21.62 -59.54
N PRO A 123 68.30 -20.93 -58.68
CA PRO A 123 67.11 -20.20 -59.12
C PRO A 123 67.50 -19.14 -60.16
N PRO A 124 66.78 -19.05 -61.30
CA PRO A 124 67.05 -18.03 -62.31
C PRO A 124 66.87 -16.63 -61.73
N ALA A 125 67.73 -15.68 -62.13
CA ALA A 125 67.74 -14.32 -61.60
C ALA A 125 66.37 -13.65 -61.75
N GLY A 126 65.74 -13.26 -60.64
CA GLY A 126 64.43 -12.62 -60.60
C GLY A 126 63.23 -13.55 -60.35
N CYS A 127 63.42 -14.88 -60.32
CA CYS A 127 62.36 -15.81 -59.93
C CYS A 127 62.57 -16.27 -58.49
N SER A 128 61.96 -15.54 -57.54
CA SER A 128 61.83 -15.96 -56.15
C SER A 128 60.44 -16.55 -55.94
N PRO A 129 60.31 -17.88 -55.76
CA PRO A 129 59.01 -18.50 -55.50
C PRO A 129 58.35 -17.88 -54.27
N GLY A 130 57.07 -17.51 -54.41
CA GLY A 130 56.28 -16.88 -53.36
C GLY A 130 56.36 -15.35 -53.29
N GLN A 131 56.93 -14.66 -54.28
CA GLN A 131 56.99 -13.19 -54.34
C GLN A 131 56.65 -12.65 -55.74
N GLY A 132 56.01 -11.48 -55.81
CA GLY A 132 55.71 -10.75 -57.05
C GLY A 132 54.92 -11.56 -58.09
N ASP A 133 55.41 -11.61 -59.33
CA ASP A 133 54.74 -12.31 -60.43
C ASP A 133 54.76 -13.86 -60.30
N HIS A 134 55.45 -14.38 -59.29
CA HIS A 134 55.64 -15.81 -59.01
C HIS A 134 55.11 -16.22 -57.61
N VAL A 135 54.11 -15.51 -57.08
CA VAL A 135 53.50 -15.79 -55.75
C VAL A 135 52.93 -17.21 -55.67
N HIS A 136 52.19 -17.65 -56.68
CA HIS A 136 51.58 -18.98 -56.77
C HIS A 136 52.59 -20.14 -56.79
N LEU A 137 53.81 -19.91 -57.29
CA LEU A 137 54.89 -20.91 -57.28
C LEU A 137 55.33 -21.27 -55.86
N GLY A 138 55.00 -20.45 -54.85
CA GLY A 138 55.25 -20.75 -53.45
C GLY A 138 54.53 -22.00 -52.94
N LEU A 139 53.41 -22.39 -53.56
CA LEU A 139 52.68 -23.61 -53.21
C LEU A 139 53.43 -24.89 -53.59
N PHE A 140 54.26 -24.85 -54.64
CA PHE A 140 54.96 -26.00 -55.22
C PHE A 140 56.46 -26.07 -54.90
N ALA A 141 57.00 -25.03 -54.27
CA ALA A 141 58.42 -24.91 -53.93
C ALA A 141 58.71 -25.43 -52.51
N ASP A 142 59.18 -24.58 -51.61
CA ASP A 142 59.59 -24.92 -50.24
C ASP A 142 58.73 -24.22 -49.18
N ARG A 143 58.81 -24.66 -47.91
CA ARG A 143 58.04 -24.08 -46.80
C ARG A 143 58.26 -22.56 -46.68
N ARG A 144 59.47 -22.05 -46.96
CA ARG A 144 59.76 -20.62 -46.89
C ARG A 144 59.08 -19.85 -48.03
N ALA A 145 59.09 -20.38 -49.26
CA ALA A 145 58.30 -19.80 -50.35
C ALA A 145 56.79 -19.83 -50.07
N LEU A 146 56.30 -20.90 -49.44
CA LEU A 146 54.90 -20.97 -49.01
C LEU A 146 54.56 -19.88 -47.99
N HIS A 147 55.40 -19.62 -46.97
CA HIS A 147 55.16 -18.51 -46.04
C HIS A 147 55.17 -17.14 -46.72
N ARG A 148 56.05 -16.92 -47.71
CA ARG A 148 56.05 -15.67 -48.50
C ARG A 148 54.78 -15.53 -49.33
N MET A 149 54.30 -16.62 -49.93
CA MET A 149 53.00 -16.64 -50.62
C MET A 149 51.85 -16.30 -49.66
N LEU A 150 51.82 -16.91 -48.47
CA LEU A 150 50.80 -16.64 -47.45
C LEU A 150 50.85 -15.18 -46.97
N GLN A 151 52.04 -14.57 -46.84
CA GLN A 151 52.17 -13.15 -46.50
C GLN A 151 51.59 -12.24 -47.58
N ALA A 152 51.86 -12.52 -48.86
CA ALA A 152 51.27 -11.76 -49.97
C ALA A 152 49.74 -11.90 -50.02
N GLU A 153 49.21 -13.08 -49.68
CA GLU A 153 47.76 -13.31 -49.55
C GLU A 153 47.17 -12.58 -48.34
N GLU A 154 47.88 -12.55 -47.20
CA GLU A 154 47.48 -11.78 -46.00
C GLU A 154 47.37 -10.29 -46.34
N GLU A 155 48.37 -9.71 -47.00
CA GLU A 155 48.36 -8.32 -47.47
C GLU A 155 47.16 -8.04 -48.39
N GLY A 156 46.92 -8.93 -49.37
CA GLY A 156 45.77 -8.82 -50.26
C GLY A 156 44.41 -8.88 -49.54
N HIS A 157 44.28 -9.71 -48.50
CA HIS A 157 43.05 -9.75 -47.69
C HIS A 157 42.90 -8.55 -46.75
N VAL A 158 44.00 -8.00 -46.21
CA VAL A 158 43.98 -6.76 -45.42
C VAL A 158 43.52 -5.59 -46.29
N GLU A 159 44.06 -5.46 -47.51
CA GLU A 159 43.67 -4.42 -48.48
C GLU A 159 42.21 -4.55 -48.91
N ALA A 160 41.73 -5.79 -49.08
CA ALA A 160 40.33 -6.08 -49.40
C ALA A 160 39.39 -5.96 -48.19
N GLY A 161 39.91 -5.75 -46.98
CA GLY A 161 39.14 -5.67 -45.73
C GLY A 161 38.55 -7.01 -45.26
N HIS A 162 39.07 -8.14 -45.73
CA HIS A 162 38.61 -9.49 -45.38
C HIS A 162 39.41 -10.09 -44.22
N PHE A 163 39.26 -9.53 -43.02
CA PHE A 163 40.06 -9.91 -41.85
C PHE A 163 39.84 -11.35 -41.36
N ASP A 164 38.64 -11.90 -41.51
CA ASP A 164 38.37 -13.33 -41.22
C ASP A 164 39.38 -14.24 -41.94
N SER A 165 39.67 -13.94 -43.21
CA SER A 165 40.58 -14.75 -44.03
C SER A 165 42.03 -14.59 -43.58
N VAL A 166 42.44 -13.37 -43.18
CA VAL A 166 43.77 -13.09 -42.61
C VAL A 166 43.99 -13.90 -41.33
N VAL A 167 42.99 -13.97 -40.46
CA VAL A 167 43.09 -14.72 -39.20
C VAL A 167 43.30 -16.22 -39.44
N TYR A 168 42.58 -16.82 -40.39
CA TYR A 168 42.79 -18.22 -40.77
C TYR A 168 44.15 -18.46 -41.46
N LEU A 169 44.62 -17.54 -42.30
CA LEU A 169 45.95 -17.63 -42.91
C LEU A 169 47.06 -17.57 -41.85
N ARG A 170 46.93 -16.68 -40.85
CA ARG A 170 47.86 -16.62 -39.72
C ARG A 170 47.83 -17.89 -38.87
N LEU A 171 46.64 -18.48 -38.68
CA LEU A 171 46.51 -19.78 -38.01
C LEU A 171 47.26 -20.89 -38.78
N TRP A 172 47.21 -20.90 -40.12
CA TRP A 172 47.98 -21.84 -40.94
C TRP A 172 49.48 -21.58 -40.90
N SER A 173 49.89 -20.30 -40.79
CA SER A 173 51.30 -19.89 -40.68
C SER A 173 51.94 -20.22 -39.32
N GLY A 174 51.13 -20.47 -38.29
CA GLY A 174 51.57 -20.72 -36.92
C GLY A 174 51.72 -19.46 -36.04
N ASP A 175 51.43 -18.26 -36.55
CA ASP A 175 51.37 -17.02 -35.76
C ASP A 175 49.99 -16.82 -35.11
N LEU A 176 49.70 -17.62 -34.08
CA LEU A 176 48.43 -17.52 -33.36
C LEU A 176 48.34 -16.24 -32.51
N GLN A 177 49.45 -15.73 -31.99
CA GLN A 177 49.44 -14.53 -31.15
C GLN A 177 49.12 -13.28 -31.97
N GLY A 178 49.71 -13.15 -33.17
CA GLY A 178 49.38 -12.07 -34.10
C GLY A 178 47.96 -12.18 -34.65
N ALA A 179 47.42 -13.39 -34.82
CA ALA A 179 46.03 -13.61 -35.21
C ALA A 179 45.04 -13.12 -34.12
N LEU A 180 45.31 -13.44 -32.84
CA LEU A 180 44.48 -13.01 -31.71
C LEU A 180 44.55 -11.50 -31.46
N GLN A 181 45.73 -10.89 -31.61
CA GLN A 181 45.89 -9.43 -31.47
C GLN A 181 45.11 -8.68 -32.55
N LEU A 182 45.21 -9.10 -33.81
CA LEU A 182 44.46 -8.50 -34.91
C LEU A 182 42.95 -8.62 -34.69
N ALA A 183 42.47 -9.79 -34.28
CA ALA A 183 41.06 -10.01 -33.96
C ALA A 183 40.58 -9.16 -32.77
N THR A 184 41.45 -8.94 -31.78
CA THR A 184 41.19 -8.11 -30.60
C THR A 184 41.06 -6.63 -30.97
N GLU A 185 42.00 -6.09 -31.75
CA GLU A 185 42.01 -4.68 -32.17
C GLU A 185 40.78 -4.31 -33.01
N ARG A 186 40.27 -5.27 -33.78
CA ARG A 186 39.07 -5.12 -34.63
C ARG A 186 37.77 -5.38 -33.87
N GLY A 187 37.83 -6.02 -32.70
CA GLY A 187 36.62 -6.47 -32.00
C GLY A 187 35.86 -7.56 -32.75
N GLU A 188 36.59 -8.44 -33.45
CA GLU A 188 36.06 -9.58 -34.22
C GLU A 188 36.42 -10.92 -33.58
N LEU A 189 36.76 -10.92 -32.28
CA LEU A 189 36.95 -12.16 -31.54
C LEU A 189 35.65 -12.99 -31.56
N ASN A 190 35.81 -14.30 -31.72
CA ASN A 190 34.71 -15.25 -31.81
C ASN A 190 35.02 -16.51 -31.00
N ASP A 191 34.01 -17.35 -30.76
CA ASP A 191 34.15 -18.57 -29.96
C ASP A 191 35.16 -19.57 -30.55
N HIS A 192 35.32 -19.57 -31.88
CA HIS A 192 36.28 -20.43 -32.56
C HIS A 192 37.74 -19.99 -32.31
N LEU A 193 38.02 -18.69 -32.37
CA LEU A 193 39.33 -18.13 -32.06
C LEU A 193 39.67 -18.34 -30.59
N LEU A 194 38.67 -18.24 -29.72
CA LEU A 194 38.87 -18.50 -28.29
C LEU A 194 39.15 -19.99 -28.00
N SER A 195 38.62 -20.92 -28.81
CA SER A 195 38.88 -22.35 -28.64
C SER A 195 40.25 -22.78 -29.15
N VAL A 196 40.83 -22.08 -30.13
CA VAL A 196 42.21 -22.32 -30.60
C VAL A 196 43.26 -21.51 -29.82
N ALA A 197 42.86 -20.45 -29.13
CA ALA A 197 43.76 -19.60 -28.35
C ALA A 197 44.64 -20.32 -27.30
N PRO A 198 44.23 -21.42 -26.63
CA PRO A 198 45.11 -22.17 -25.73
C PRO A 198 46.40 -22.69 -26.38
N MET A 199 46.41 -22.87 -27.72
CA MET A 199 47.61 -23.26 -28.47
C MET A 199 48.70 -22.17 -28.44
N ALA A 200 48.35 -20.91 -28.20
CA ALA A 200 49.29 -19.79 -28.03
C ALA A 200 49.80 -19.63 -26.58
N GLY A 201 49.35 -20.50 -25.66
CA GLY A 201 49.70 -20.47 -24.24
C GLY A 201 48.64 -19.79 -23.36
N PHE A 202 48.71 -20.06 -22.06
CA PHE A 202 47.68 -19.64 -21.08
C PHE A 202 47.55 -18.11 -20.99
N ALA A 203 48.67 -17.37 -20.99
CA ALA A 203 48.65 -15.90 -20.87
C ALA A 203 48.00 -15.23 -22.10
N ALA A 204 48.26 -15.76 -23.30
CA ALA A 204 47.62 -15.28 -24.53
C ALA A 204 46.12 -15.59 -24.54
N TRP A 205 45.74 -16.79 -24.09
CA TRP A 205 44.35 -17.18 -23.93
C TRP A 205 43.61 -16.32 -22.90
N SER A 206 44.14 -16.13 -21.69
CA SER A 206 43.49 -15.32 -20.66
C SER A 206 43.31 -13.86 -21.11
N GLY A 207 44.32 -13.30 -21.79
CA GLY A 207 44.23 -11.97 -22.39
C GLY A 207 43.16 -11.87 -23.48
N ALA A 208 43.07 -12.88 -24.35
CA ALA A 208 42.04 -12.96 -25.39
C ALA A 208 40.64 -13.13 -24.79
N VAL A 209 40.47 -13.92 -23.72
CA VAL A 209 39.20 -14.05 -23.00
C VAL A 209 38.77 -12.71 -22.40
N GLU A 210 39.67 -11.98 -21.73
CA GLU A 210 39.34 -10.65 -21.19
C GLU A 210 38.95 -9.65 -22.29
N ALA A 211 39.67 -9.64 -23.41
CA ALA A 211 39.32 -8.82 -24.56
C ALA A 211 37.96 -9.19 -25.14
N TYR A 212 37.68 -10.50 -25.24
CA TYR A 212 36.40 -11.00 -25.72
C TYR A 212 35.24 -10.64 -24.79
N VAL A 213 35.46 -10.69 -23.48
CA VAL A 213 34.48 -10.23 -22.48
C VAL A 213 34.15 -8.76 -22.72
N ARG A 214 35.15 -7.88 -22.89
CA ARG A 214 34.92 -6.45 -23.19
C ARG A 214 34.09 -6.27 -24.47
N GLN A 215 34.39 -7.04 -25.51
CA GLN A 215 33.61 -7.05 -26.76
C GLN A 215 32.16 -7.51 -26.53
N LEU A 216 31.95 -8.59 -25.77
CA LEU A 216 30.60 -9.11 -25.49
C LEU A 216 29.76 -8.17 -24.63
N VAL A 217 30.38 -7.41 -23.73
CA VAL A 217 29.70 -6.35 -22.95
C VAL A 217 29.20 -5.24 -23.87
N LEU A 218 29.98 -4.84 -24.87
CA LEU A 218 29.55 -3.88 -25.89
C LEU A 218 28.43 -4.44 -26.79
N GLN A 219 28.39 -5.76 -26.99
CA GLN A 219 27.33 -6.46 -27.73
C GLN A 219 26.11 -6.81 -26.86
N GLU A 220 26.05 -6.32 -25.61
CA GLU A 220 24.99 -6.59 -24.63
C GLU A 220 24.80 -8.08 -24.25
N GLN A 221 25.79 -8.94 -24.55
CA GLN A 221 25.75 -10.36 -24.23
C GLN A 221 26.37 -10.65 -22.85
N TYR A 222 25.78 -10.09 -21.80
CA TYR A 222 26.35 -10.12 -20.44
C TYR A 222 26.45 -11.52 -19.83
N LEU A 223 25.49 -12.42 -20.09
CA LEU A 223 25.54 -13.79 -19.56
C LEU A 223 26.70 -14.59 -20.17
N LYS A 224 26.96 -14.40 -21.46
CA LYS A 224 28.07 -15.03 -22.16
C LYS A 224 29.40 -14.46 -21.65
N ALA A 225 29.49 -13.14 -21.51
CA ALA A 225 30.63 -12.46 -20.93
C ALA A 225 30.95 -12.98 -19.51
N ALA A 226 29.93 -13.08 -18.64
CA ALA A 226 30.09 -13.63 -17.29
C ALA A 226 30.58 -15.08 -17.31
N SER A 227 30.06 -15.92 -18.22
CA SER A 227 30.51 -17.31 -18.37
C SER A 227 31.98 -17.42 -18.77
N HIS A 228 32.48 -16.52 -19.63
CA HIS A 228 33.89 -16.45 -19.99
C HIS A 228 34.78 -15.91 -18.85
N LEU A 229 34.30 -14.96 -18.05
CA LEU A 229 35.02 -14.56 -16.82
C LEU A 229 35.14 -15.72 -15.83
N LEU A 230 34.13 -16.58 -15.75
CA LEU A 230 34.18 -17.78 -14.93
C LEU A 230 35.20 -18.81 -15.42
N SER A 231 35.45 -18.91 -16.73
CA SER A 231 36.50 -19.81 -17.26
C SER A 231 37.90 -19.37 -16.84
N VAL A 232 38.11 -18.08 -16.52
CA VAL A 232 39.37 -17.53 -16.00
C VAL A 232 39.36 -17.47 -14.46
N HIS A 233 38.38 -18.08 -13.80
CA HIS A 233 38.18 -18.09 -12.34
C HIS A 233 38.00 -16.69 -11.71
N ARG A 234 37.54 -15.70 -12.48
CA ARG A 234 37.24 -14.34 -11.98
C ARG A 234 35.78 -14.20 -11.57
N VAL A 235 35.41 -14.91 -10.49
CA VAL A 235 34.02 -15.00 -10.03
C VAL A 235 33.47 -13.64 -9.56
N HIS A 236 34.25 -12.86 -8.81
CA HIS A 236 33.82 -11.55 -8.30
C HIS A 236 33.52 -10.56 -9.45
N GLU A 237 34.42 -10.45 -10.42
CA GLU A 237 34.23 -9.60 -11.61
C GLU A 237 32.98 -10.02 -12.42
N ALA A 238 32.72 -11.32 -12.53
CA ALA A 238 31.53 -11.82 -13.20
C ALA A 238 30.23 -11.42 -12.46
N VAL A 239 30.21 -11.51 -11.13
CA VAL A 239 29.07 -11.08 -10.30
C VAL A 239 28.86 -9.57 -10.41
N ASP A 240 29.93 -8.78 -10.37
CA ASP A 240 29.88 -7.32 -10.49
C ASP A 240 29.39 -6.85 -11.87
N LEU A 241 29.81 -7.55 -12.94
CA LEU A 241 29.31 -7.29 -14.28
C LEU A 241 27.79 -7.47 -14.35
N LEU A 242 27.28 -8.61 -13.84
CA LEU A 242 25.85 -8.89 -13.83
C LEU A 242 25.07 -7.90 -12.95
N ARG A 243 25.62 -7.51 -11.79
CA ARG A 243 25.06 -6.49 -10.90
C ARG A 243 24.90 -5.14 -11.62
N THR A 244 25.95 -4.69 -12.31
CA THR A 244 25.97 -3.39 -13.01
C THR A 244 24.90 -3.31 -14.10
N HIS A 245 24.65 -4.44 -14.78
CA HIS A 245 23.62 -4.54 -15.83
C HIS A 245 22.23 -4.97 -15.32
N ARG A 246 21.98 -4.90 -14.00
CA ARG A 246 20.70 -5.23 -13.34
C ARG A 246 20.23 -6.68 -13.48
N LEU A 247 21.13 -7.61 -13.82
CA LEU A 247 20.85 -9.06 -13.86
C LEU A 247 21.07 -9.68 -12.47
N PHE A 248 20.27 -9.22 -11.50
CA PHE A 248 20.45 -9.56 -10.09
C PHE A 248 20.17 -11.04 -9.79
N ARG A 249 19.23 -11.67 -10.49
CA ARG A 249 18.84 -13.07 -10.21
C ARG A 249 19.97 -14.02 -10.57
N GLU A 250 20.58 -13.79 -11.73
CA GLU A 250 21.72 -14.54 -12.25
C GLU A 250 22.97 -14.26 -11.42
N ALA A 251 23.21 -13.00 -11.04
CA ALA A 251 24.31 -12.63 -10.15
C ALA A 251 24.21 -13.35 -8.78
N VAL A 252 23.01 -13.39 -8.17
CA VAL A 252 22.77 -14.05 -6.88
C VAL A 252 22.95 -15.56 -7.01
N ALA A 253 22.42 -16.17 -8.09
CA ALA A 253 22.58 -17.59 -8.34
C ALA A 253 24.06 -17.96 -8.51
N LEU A 254 24.82 -17.15 -9.24
CA LEU A 254 26.25 -17.35 -9.44
C LEU A 254 27.04 -17.20 -8.13
N ALA A 255 26.76 -16.14 -7.37
CA ALA A 255 27.39 -15.90 -6.07
C ALA A 255 27.14 -17.09 -5.13
N LYS A 256 25.89 -17.55 -4.99
CA LYS A 256 25.55 -18.70 -4.13
C LYS A 256 26.16 -20.03 -4.58
N ALA A 257 26.37 -20.21 -5.88
CA ALA A 257 26.91 -21.45 -6.42
C ALA A 257 28.44 -21.57 -6.25
N ARG A 258 29.15 -20.44 -6.15
CA ARG A 258 30.62 -20.41 -6.21
C ARG A 258 31.30 -19.80 -4.99
N LEU A 259 30.63 -18.90 -4.27
CA LEU A 259 31.16 -18.22 -3.10
C LEU A 259 30.69 -18.89 -1.81
N ALA A 260 31.43 -18.70 -0.73
CA ALA A 260 31.01 -19.14 0.60
C ALA A 260 29.75 -18.38 1.04
N PRO A 261 28.87 -18.99 1.85
CA PRO A 261 27.59 -18.38 2.26
C PRO A 261 27.75 -17.10 3.10
N ASP A 262 28.88 -16.92 3.77
CA ASP A 262 29.15 -15.79 4.67
C ASP A 262 29.84 -14.61 3.96
N GLU A 263 30.01 -14.67 2.64
CA GLU A 263 30.66 -13.60 1.87
C GLU A 263 29.80 -12.31 1.87
N PRO A 264 30.38 -11.14 2.21
CA PRO A 264 29.65 -9.86 2.28
C PRO A 264 29.06 -9.44 0.93
N VAL A 265 29.65 -9.91 -0.18
CA VAL A 265 29.20 -9.65 -1.54
C VAL A 265 27.74 -10.06 -1.75
N LEU A 266 27.30 -11.16 -1.14
CA LEU A 266 25.92 -11.63 -1.28
C LEU A 266 24.93 -10.69 -0.57
N LYS A 267 25.31 -10.18 0.61
CA LYS A 267 24.51 -9.22 1.37
C LYS A 267 24.35 -7.91 0.61
N GLU A 268 25.44 -7.38 0.05
CA GLU A 268 25.42 -6.19 -0.79
C GLU A 268 24.57 -6.37 -2.05
N LEU A 269 24.65 -7.54 -2.68
CA LEU A 269 23.87 -7.85 -3.86
C LEU A 269 22.37 -7.89 -3.55
N TYR A 270 21.97 -8.49 -2.44
CA TYR A 270 20.57 -8.46 -1.99
C TYR A 270 20.11 -7.05 -1.61
N ALA A 271 20.93 -6.25 -0.93
CA ALA A 271 20.59 -4.88 -0.58
C ALA A 271 20.42 -3.99 -1.83
N SER A 272 21.31 -4.11 -2.81
CA SER A 272 21.21 -3.37 -4.08
C SER A 272 19.99 -3.81 -4.89
N TRP A 273 19.69 -5.12 -4.94
CA TRP A 273 18.50 -5.62 -5.61
C TRP A 273 17.21 -5.14 -4.94
N ALA A 274 17.17 -5.17 -3.60
CA ALA A 274 16.04 -4.67 -2.83
C ALA A 274 15.79 -3.18 -3.08
N ALA A 275 16.84 -2.35 -3.10
CA ALA A 275 16.73 -0.92 -3.35
C ALA A 275 16.17 -0.59 -4.75
N VAL A 276 16.49 -1.40 -5.76
CA VAL A 276 15.90 -1.27 -7.10
C VAL A 276 14.43 -1.69 -7.07
N LEU A 277 14.10 -2.82 -6.45
CA LEU A 277 12.72 -3.32 -6.36
C LEU A 277 11.79 -2.38 -5.57
N GLU A 278 12.30 -1.71 -4.54
CA GLU A 278 11.53 -0.69 -3.80
C GLU A 278 11.20 0.51 -4.68
N LYS A 279 12.14 0.97 -5.51
CA LYS A 279 11.91 2.06 -6.47
C LYS A 279 10.89 1.65 -7.54
N ASP A 280 10.91 0.39 -7.95
CA ASP A 280 9.96 -0.17 -8.91
C ASP A 280 8.58 -0.47 -8.29
N GLY A 281 8.42 -0.32 -6.97
CA GLY A 281 7.16 -0.56 -6.24
C GLY A 281 6.89 -2.04 -5.89
N HIS A 282 7.81 -2.95 -6.16
CA HIS A 282 7.67 -4.39 -5.89
C HIS A 282 8.06 -4.74 -4.44
N LEU A 283 7.29 -4.23 -3.48
CA LEU A 283 7.60 -4.28 -2.04
C LEU A 283 7.77 -5.71 -1.49
N SER A 284 6.94 -6.68 -1.90
CA SER A 284 7.04 -8.07 -1.42
C SER A 284 8.31 -8.78 -1.89
N ALA A 285 8.79 -8.48 -3.10
CA ALA A 285 10.04 -9.04 -3.61
C ALA A 285 11.25 -8.38 -2.94
N ALA A 286 11.19 -7.05 -2.72
CA ALA A 286 12.21 -6.32 -1.98
C ALA A 286 12.36 -6.84 -0.53
N ALA A 287 11.24 -7.12 0.15
CA ALA A 287 11.27 -7.68 1.50
C ALA A 287 11.94 -9.07 1.54
N LYS A 288 11.71 -9.93 0.55
CA LYS A 288 12.42 -11.22 0.43
C LYS A 288 13.93 -11.03 0.28
N CYS A 289 14.36 -10.00 -0.44
CA CYS A 289 15.78 -9.67 -0.61
C CYS A 289 16.40 -9.18 0.71
N HIS A 290 15.72 -8.28 1.44
CA HIS A 290 16.18 -7.82 2.76
C HIS A 290 16.26 -8.94 3.80
N LEU A 291 15.30 -9.88 3.78
CA LEU A 291 15.37 -11.08 4.63
C LEU A 291 16.56 -11.98 4.26
N ALA A 292 16.81 -12.18 2.97
CA ALA A 292 17.98 -12.94 2.52
C ALA A 292 19.31 -12.26 2.87
N ALA A 293 19.32 -10.93 3.05
CA ALA A 293 20.46 -10.15 3.53
C ALA A 293 20.63 -10.18 5.07
N GLY A 294 19.69 -10.78 5.80
CA GLY A 294 19.67 -10.79 7.27
C GLY A 294 19.16 -9.49 7.90
N SER A 295 18.61 -8.55 7.12
CA SER A 295 18.06 -7.28 7.60
C SER A 295 16.54 -7.37 7.83
N GLY A 296 16.14 -8.07 8.90
CA GLY A 296 14.71 -8.28 9.23
C GLY A 296 13.94 -6.99 9.51
N PHE A 297 14.59 -6.00 10.12
CA PHE A 297 14.02 -4.67 10.37
C PHE A 297 13.60 -3.95 9.08
N ASP A 298 14.50 -3.88 8.09
CA ASP A 298 14.23 -3.22 6.82
C ASP A 298 13.15 -3.97 6.03
N ALA A 299 13.15 -5.30 6.08
CA ALA A 299 12.11 -6.11 5.45
C ALA A 299 10.71 -5.78 5.99
N ALA A 300 10.54 -5.71 7.31
CA ALA A 300 9.27 -5.36 7.93
C ALA A 300 8.83 -3.93 7.54
N LYS A 301 9.76 -2.98 7.51
CA LYS A 301 9.49 -1.59 7.11
C LYS A 301 9.01 -1.47 5.67
N VAL A 302 9.62 -2.22 4.74
CA VAL A 302 9.25 -2.20 3.32
C VAL A 302 7.86 -2.79 3.10
N ILE A 303 7.52 -3.87 3.80
CA ILE A 303 6.17 -4.46 3.75
C ILE A 303 5.14 -3.46 4.30
N ALA A 304 5.46 -2.78 5.41
CA ALA A 304 4.57 -1.81 6.04
C ALA A 304 4.24 -0.59 5.16
N LYS A 305 5.06 -0.26 4.15
CA LYS A 305 4.78 0.84 3.20
C LYS A 305 3.48 0.66 2.42
N LYS A 306 3.01 -0.59 2.20
CA LYS A 306 1.80 -0.88 1.44
C LYS A 306 0.50 -0.52 2.20
N ASN A 307 0.58 -0.44 3.53
CA ASN A 307 -0.51 -0.04 4.45
C ASN A 307 -1.84 -0.78 4.27
N ASP A 308 -1.83 -2.01 3.77
CA ASP A 308 -2.97 -2.92 3.79
C ASP A 308 -2.90 -3.85 5.01
N VAL A 309 -4.06 -4.25 5.52
CA VAL A 309 -4.21 -5.13 6.69
C VAL A 309 -3.34 -6.40 6.58
N ALA A 310 -3.34 -7.04 5.41
CA ALA A 310 -2.54 -8.25 5.17
C ALA A 310 -1.02 -7.98 5.21
N SER A 311 -0.56 -6.86 4.66
CA SER A 311 0.88 -6.53 4.72
C SER A 311 1.28 -6.06 6.12
N LEU A 312 0.45 -5.29 6.83
CA LEU A 312 0.76 -4.90 8.20
C LEU A 312 0.82 -6.11 9.15
N ARG A 313 -0.11 -7.06 9.02
CA ARG A 313 -0.09 -8.33 9.76
C ARG A 313 1.18 -9.13 9.48
N THR A 314 1.54 -9.28 8.21
CA THR A 314 2.76 -10.02 7.83
C THR A 314 4.03 -9.28 8.28
N ALA A 315 4.08 -7.95 8.18
CA ALA A 315 5.19 -7.14 8.65
C ALA A 315 5.40 -7.27 10.17
N ALA A 316 4.32 -7.23 10.95
CA ALA A 316 4.39 -7.44 12.40
C ALA A 316 4.88 -8.85 12.75
N GLY A 317 4.41 -9.88 12.03
CA GLY A 317 4.88 -11.26 12.19
C GLY A 317 6.36 -11.42 11.84
N VAL A 318 6.83 -10.81 10.75
CA VAL A 318 8.24 -10.83 10.33
C VAL A 318 9.13 -10.11 11.34
N ALA A 319 8.73 -8.94 11.83
CA ALA A 319 9.47 -8.20 12.85
C ALA A 319 9.60 -9.01 14.14
N ARG A 320 8.52 -9.68 14.58
CA ARG A 320 8.54 -10.56 15.75
C ARG A 320 9.50 -11.74 15.59
N ILE A 321 9.44 -12.45 14.46
CA ILE A 321 10.33 -13.59 14.19
C ILE A 321 11.80 -13.13 14.10
N SER A 322 12.03 -11.91 13.62
CA SER A 322 13.38 -11.33 13.51
C SER A 322 13.94 -10.81 14.84
N GLY A 323 13.16 -10.82 15.93
CA GLY A 323 13.56 -10.32 17.25
C GLY A 323 13.32 -8.82 17.47
N GLU A 324 12.70 -8.11 16.53
CA GLU A 324 12.44 -6.67 16.58
C GLU A 324 11.10 -6.36 17.27
N GLY A 325 11.06 -6.53 18.59
CA GLY A 325 9.82 -6.44 19.39
C GLY A 325 9.09 -5.09 19.31
N ALA A 326 9.81 -3.97 19.44
CA ALA A 326 9.21 -2.63 19.43
C ALA A 326 8.56 -2.28 18.07
N LEU A 327 9.20 -2.65 16.96
CA LEU A 327 8.64 -2.48 15.62
C LEU A 327 7.41 -3.38 15.44
N ALA A 328 7.50 -4.64 15.89
CA ALA A 328 6.39 -5.57 15.82
C ALA A 328 5.15 -5.06 16.58
N GLN A 329 5.34 -4.49 17.77
CA GLN A 329 4.26 -3.87 18.57
C GLN A 329 3.61 -2.70 17.83
N THR A 330 4.41 -1.76 17.32
CA THR A 330 3.89 -0.57 16.62
C THR A 330 3.09 -0.96 15.37
N LEU A 331 3.59 -1.92 14.59
CA LEU A 331 2.91 -2.41 13.38
C LEU A 331 1.66 -3.23 13.72
N ALA A 332 1.70 -4.05 14.76
CA ALA A 332 0.54 -4.81 15.23
C ALA A 332 -0.57 -3.88 15.73
N LEU A 333 -0.24 -2.84 16.49
CA LEU A 333 -1.19 -1.85 17.00
C LEU A 333 -1.83 -1.07 15.86
N ARG A 334 -1.05 -0.65 14.86
CA ARG A 334 -1.57 -0.03 13.63
C ARG A 334 -2.52 -0.98 12.89
N CYS A 335 -2.14 -2.24 12.71
CA CYS A 335 -2.98 -3.25 12.06
C CYS A 335 -4.29 -3.47 12.82
N ALA A 336 -4.24 -3.54 14.15
CA ALA A 336 -5.40 -3.74 15.01
C ALA A 336 -6.39 -2.55 14.94
N LYS A 337 -5.89 -1.31 14.86
CA LYS A 337 -6.72 -0.11 14.66
C LYS A 337 -7.45 -0.15 13.30
N ASP A 338 -6.74 -0.53 12.23
CA ASP A 338 -7.35 -0.64 10.89
C ASP A 338 -8.40 -1.77 10.83
N LEU A 339 -8.14 -2.90 11.49
CA LEU A 339 -9.08 -4.02 11.63
C LEU A 339 -10.31 -3.65 12.48
N ALA A 340 -10.12 -2.92 13.57
CA ALA A 340 -11.20 -2.42 14.41
C ALA A 340 -12.11 -1.44 13.65
N ALA A 341 -11.53 -0.57 12.81
CA ALA A 341 -12.31 0.30 11.92
C ALA A 341 -13.12 -0.50 10.87
N ALA A 342 -12.60 -1.67 10.46
CA ALA A 342 -13.30 -2.61 9.59
C ALA A 342 -14.30 -3.53 10.32
N HIS A 343 -14.36 -3.50 11.66
CA HIS A 343 -15.14 -4.41 12.52
C HIS A 343 -14.83 -5.90 12.31
N ASP A 344 -13.57 -6.22 12.03
CA ASP A 344 -13.06 -7.60 11.98
C ASP A 344 -12.34 -7.90 13.30
N TRP A 345 -13.12 -8.26 14.32
CA TRP A 345 -12.67 -8.33 15.71
C TRP A 345 -11.81 -9.57 15.99
N LEU A 346 -12.13 -10.73 15.39
CA LEU A 346 -11.34 -11.97 15.51
C LEU A 346 -9.89 -11.73 15.03
N ALA A 347 -9.78 -11.20 13.83
CA ALA A 347 -8.54 -10.85 13.16
C ALA A 347 -7.69 -9.86 13.97
N ALA A 348 -8.32 -8.91 14.67
CA ALA A 348 -7.63 -7.93 15.49
C ALA A 348 -7.07 -8.56 16.77
N GLN A 349 -7.87 -9.40 17.45
CA GLN A 349 -7.44 -10.11 18.65
C GLN A 349 -6.32 -11.12 18.37
N GLU A 350 -6.34 -11.83 17.24
CA GLU A 350 -5.25 -12.74 16.84
C GLU A 350 -3.92 -12.03 16.64
N VAL A 351 -3.93 -10.85 16.01
CA VAL A 351 -2.73 -10.05 15.75
C VAL A 351 -2.12 -9.57 17.07
N LEU A 352 -2.95 -9.14 18.01
CA LEU A 352 -2.51 -8.68 19.32
C LEU A 352 -2.13 -9.83 20.27
N ARG A 353 -2.79 -10.98 20.20
CA ARG A 353 -2.46 -12.19 21.00
C ARG A 353 -1.03 -12.64 20.76
N GLY A 354 -0.50 -12.37 19.58
CA GLY A 354 0.88 -12.66 19.22
C GLY A 354 1.94 -11.80 19.90
N GLN A 355 1.56 -10.82 20.74
CA GLN A 355 2.45 -9.87 21.41
C GLN A 355 2.07 -9.80 22.90
N ASP A 356 3.01 -10.13 23.80
CA ASP A 356 2.73 -10.22 25.24
C ASP A 356 2.49 -8.82 25.86
N ASN A 357 3.17 -7.78 25.34
CA ASN A 357 3.12 -6.41 25.87
C ASN A 357 1.90 -5.59 25.40
N LEU A 358 0.91 -6.19 24.73
CA LEU A 358 -0.26 -5.45 24.20
C LEU A 358 -1.59 -5.89 24.84
N LEU A 359 -1.54 -6.46 26.04
CA LEU A 359 -2.74 -6.88 26.77
C LEU A 359 -3.75 -5.73 26.91
N VAL A 360 -3.29 -4.53 27.22
CA VAL A 360 -4.10 -3.29 27.27
C VAL A 360 -4.99 -3.11 26.04
N HIS A 361 -4.39 -3.22 24.84
CA HIS A 361 -5.12 -2.99 23.61
C HIS A 361 -6.09 -4.13 23.31
N ARG A 362 -5.81 -5.35 23.78
CA ARG A 362 -6.74 -6.49 23.67
C ARG A 362 -7.98 -6.29 24.53
N LEU A 363 -7.80 -5.82 25.77
CA LEU A 363 -8.89 -5.48 26.70
C LEU A 363 -9.75 -4.36 26.12
N HIS A 364 -9.11 -3.32 25.60
CA HIS A 364 -9.77 -2.21 24.93
C HIS A 364 -10.61 -2.67 23.71
N LEU A 365 -10.05 -3.49 22.82
CA LEU A 365 -10.81 -3.98 21.66
C LEU A 365 -11.94 -4.93 22.06
N CYS A 366 -11.79 -5.71 23.13
CA CYS A 366 -12.87 -6.52 23.70
C CYS A 366 -14.04 -5.62 24.15
N THR A 367 -13.77 -4.53 24.87
CA THR A 367 -14.83 -3.58 25.26
C THR A 367 -15.51 -2.94 24.06
N ALA A 368 -14.75 -2.62 23.01
CA ALA A 368 -15.29 -2.06 21.78
C ALA A 368 -16.17 -3.05 21.01
N GLU A 369 -15.79 -4.33 20.99
CA GLU A 369 -16.58 -5.42 20.40
C GLU A 369 -17.92 -5.57 21.14
N LEU A 370 -17.91 -5.62 22.47
CA LEU A 370 -19.12 -5.76 23.29
C LEU A 370 -20.07 -4.55 23.15
N LEU A 371 -19.53 -3.33 23.10
CA LEU A 371 -20.31 -2.12 22.82
C LEU A 371 -20.93 -2.13 21.42
N THR A 372 -20.17 -2.58 20.42
CA THR A 372 -20.66 -2.68 19.04
C THR A 372 -21.75 -3.75 18.93
N ALA A 373 -21.58 -4.91 19.57
CA ALA A 373 -22.58 -5.97 19.64
C ALA A 373 -23.88 -5.50 20.31
N ALA A 374 -23.78 -4.78 21.43
CA ALA A 374 -24.96 -4.23 22.12
C ALA A 374 -25.77 -3.25 21.25
N LEU A 375 -25.09 -2.44 20.43
CA LEU A 375 -25.73 -1.51 19.49
C LEU A 375 -26.30 -2.20 18.23
N LEU A 376 -25.69 -3.32 17.81
CA LEU A 376 -26.22 -4.18 16.74
C LEU A 376 -27.52 -4.84 17.19
N ASP A 377 -27.56 -5.39 18.41
CA ASP A 377 -28.75 -6.04 18.97
C ASP A 377 -29.93 -5.06 19.07
N ALA A 378 -29.65 -3.79 19.33
CA ALA A 378 -30.65 -2.72 19.39
C ALA A 378 -31.06 -2.17 18.01
N GLY A 379 -30.42 -2.61 16.92
CA GLY A 379 -30.70 -2.14 15.56
C GLY A 379 -30.22 -0.72 15.26
N VAL A 380 -29.38 -0.13 16.12
CA VAL A 380 -28.79 1.21 15.91
C VAL A 380 -27.71 1.17 14.82
N ILE A 381 -27.00 0.04 14.70
CA ILE A 381 -26.01 -0.22 13.65
C ILE A 381 -26.55 -1.27 12.67
N PRO A 382 -26.42 -1.09 11.35
CA PRO A 382 -26.81 -2.10 10.39
C PRO A 382 -25.96 -3.38 10.52
N ALA A 383 -26.60 -4.55 10.52
CA ALA A 383 -25.95 -5.86 10.63
C ALA A 383 -24.85 -6.13 9.58
N ALA A 384 -24.93 -5.51 8.41
CA ALA A 384 -23.91 -5.61 7.36
C ALA A 384 -22.55 -4.96 7.73
N SER A 385 -22.48 -4.27 8.87
CA SER A 385 -21.29 -3.52 9.29
C SER A 385 -20.26 -4.34 10.06
N CYS A 386 -20.60 -5.55 10.54
CA CYS A 386 -19.68 -6.43 11.26
C CYS A 386 -19.41 -7.70 10.46
N SER A 387 -18.14 -8.04 10.30
CA SER A 387 -17.70 -9.20 9.49
C SER A 387 -17.36 -10.42 10.35
N SER A 388 -16.86 -10.22 11.57
CA SER A 388 -16.50 -11.30 12.48
C SER A 388 -16.61 -10.88 13.95
N THR A 389 -17.34 -11.65 14.76
CA THR A 389 -17.48 -11.46 16.21
C THR A 389 -17.21 -12.80 16.91
N HIS A 390 -16.69 -12.73 18.12
CA HIS A 390 -16.45 -13.90 18.98
C HIS A 390 -17.74 -14.36 19.68
N GLN A 391 -17.75 -15.60 20.17
CA GLN A 391 -18.92 -16.22 20.83
C GLN A 391 -19.37 -15.47 22.10
N TRP A 392 -18.43 -14.91 22.87
CA TRP A 392 -18.70 -14.11 24.07
C TRP A 392 -19.49 -12.81 23.81
N ALA A 393 -19.60 -12.37 22.55
CA ALA A 393 -20.26 -11.14 22.15
C ALA A 393 -21.71 -11.41 21.72
N GLU A 394 -22.10 -12.68 21.53
CA GLU A 394 -23.48 -13.05 21.28
C GLU A 394 -24.35 -12.67 22.49
N PRO A 395 -25.55 -12.12 22.29
CA PRO A 395 -26.45 -11.80 23.40
C PRO A 395 -26.86 -13.06 24.14
N GLU A 396 -26.24 -13.32 25.29
CA GLU A 396 -26.69 -14.38 26.19
C GLU A 396 -28.11 -14.11 26.70
N LYS A 397 -28.81 -15.18 27.07
CA LYS A 397 -30.21 -15.17 27.55
C LYS A 397 -30.41 -14.47 28.90
N HIS A 398 -29.35 -13.98 29.56
CA HIS A 398 -29.43 -13.28 30.84
C HIS A 398 -29.13 -11.78 30.68
N PRO A 399 -29.98 -10.89 31.22
CA PRO A 399 -29.79 -9.44 31.15
C PRO A 399 -28.71 -8.99 32.15
N SER A 400 -27.46 -9.35 31.87
CA SER A 400 -26.31 -8.72 32.53
C SER A 400 -26.16 -7.29 32.02
N THR A 401 -25.71 -6.37 32.89
CA THR A 401 -25.25 -5.06 32.41
C THR A 401 -24.00 -5.23 31.54
N ILE A 402 -23.73 -4.25 30.67
CA ILE A 402 -22.57 -4.34 29.76
C ILE A 402 -21.24 -4.34 30.52
N GLN A 403 -21.15 -3.61 31.63
CA GLN A 403 -19.98 -3.57 32.52
C GLN A 403 -19.71 -4.92 33.19
N ASP A 404 -20.77 -5.64 33.59
CA ASP A 404 -20.63 -6.99 34.15
C ASP A 404 -20.09 -7.95 33.09
N ARG A 405 -20.62 -7.90 31.85
CA ARG A 405 -20.12 -8.74 30.75
C ARG A 405 -18.67 -8.48 30.44
N VAL A 406 -18.25 -7.21 30.36
CA VAL A 406 -16.85 -6.85 30.12
C VAL A 406 -15.94 -7.47 31.17
N ARG A 407 -16.32 -7.36 32.45
CA ARG A 407 -15.53 -7.89 33.56
C ARG A 407 -15.50 -9.42 33.58
N ASP A 408 -16.65 -10.08 33.41
CA ASP A 408 -16.75 -11.54 33.38
C ASP A 408 -15.84 -12.10 32.26
N VAL A 409 -15.90 -11.49 31.09
CA VAL A 409 -15.04 -11.78 29.95
C VAL A 409 -13.55 -11.54 30.23
N TRP A 410 -13.20 -10.44 30.90
CA TRP A 410 -11.83 -10.13 31.28
C TRP A 410 -11.24 -11.14 32.27
N GLU A 411 -12.08 -11.66 33.17
CA GLU A 411 -11.70 -12.69 34.13
C GLU A 411 -11.55 -14.07 33.46
N GLU A 412 -12.48 -14.46 32.59
CA GLU A 412 -12.50 -15.78 31.93
C GLU A 412 -11.40 -15.95 30.86
N GLU A 413 -11.22 -14.97 29.97
CA GLU A 413 -10.36 -15.10 28.79
C GLU A 413 -8.97 -14.46 28.94
N PHE A 414 -8.85 -13.47 29.82
CA PHE A 414 -7.58 -12.75 30.04
C PHE A 414 -6.98 -13.00 31.42
N GLY A 415 -7.67 -13.73 32.30
CA GLY A 415 -7.15 -14.12 33.62
C GLY A 415 -6.94 -12.95 34.57
N LEU A 416 -7.61 -11.80 34.35
CA LEU A 416 -7.50 -10.63 35.22
C LEU A 416 -8.25 -10.86 36.54
N SER A 417 -7.60 -11.52 37.50
CA SER A 417 -8.10 -11.59 38.87
C SER A 417 -7.76 -10.31 39.62
N ALA A 418 -8.66 -9.87 40.49
CA ALA A 418 -8.48 -8.69 41.36
C ALA A 418 -7.32 -8.81 42.38
N ALA A 419 -6.56 -9.91 42.37
CA ALA A 419 -5.56 -10.25 43.39
C ALA A 419 -4.09 -10.14 42.92
N GLU A 420 -3.82 -9.74 41.67
CA GLU A 420 -2.44 -9.49 41.21
C GLU A 420 -2.08 -8.00 41.33
N ASP A 421 -1.70 -7.62 42.55
CA ASP A 421 -1.29 -6.26 42.91
C ASP A 421 -0.16 -5.75 42.00
N GLY A 422 -0.45 -4.70 41.22
CA GLY A 422 0.51 -3.99 40.35
C GLY A 422 0.36 -4.23 38.84
N SER A 423 -0.26 -5.34 38.41
CA SER A 423 -0.52 -5.60 36.99
C SER A 423 -1.60 -4.65 36.44
N VAL A 424 -2.69 -4.51 37.18
CA VAL A 424 -3.86 -3.69 36.80
C VAL A 424 -3.55 -2.19 36.78
N GLU A 425 -2.70 -1.71 37.70
CA GLU A 425 -2.24 -0.31 37.72
C GLU A 425 -1.33 0.04 36.53
N ALA A 426 -0.44 -0.89 36.14
CA ALA A 426 0.41 -0.72 34.97
C ALA A 426 -0.42 -0.66 33.67
N LEU A 427 -1.43 -1.53 33.53
CA LEU A 427 -2.37 -1.52 32.40
C LEU A 427 -3.13 -0.18 32.32
N LEU A 428 -3.49 0.38 33.46
CA LEU A 428 -4.19 1.67 33.55
C LEU A 428 -3.28 2.84 33.15
N GLN A 429 -2.01 2.83 33.58
CA GLN A 429 -1.03 3.85 33.18
C GLN A 429 -0.74 3.79 31.68
N GLU A 430 -0.65 2.60 31.10
CA GLU A 430 -0.54 2.40 29.66
C GLU A 430 -1.79 2.88 28.90
N LEU A 431 -3.01 2.61 29.39
CA LEU A 431 -4.25 3.13 28.79
C LEU A 431 -4.34 4.65 28.83
N ARG A 432 -3.84 5.29 29.90
CA ARG A 432 -3.78 6.76 30.00
C ARG A 432 -2.82 7.36 28.97
N SER A 433 -1.78 6.63 28.59
CA SER A 433 -0.84 7.07 27.54
C SER A 433 -1.42 7.01 26.12
N VAL A 434 -2.54 6.32 25.91
CA VAL A 434 -3.23 6.26 24.61
C VAL A 434 -3.92 7.60 24.33
N GLU A 435 -3.46 8.27 23.27
CA GLU A 435 -4.01 9.56 22.81
C GLU A 435 -5.52 9.46 22.49
N SER A 436 -6.31 10.28 23.19
CA SER A 436 -7.73 10.53 22.92
C SER A 436 -7.88 11.88 22.20
N PRO A 437 -8.01 11.92 20.85
CA PRO A 437 -8.22 13.18 20.13
C PRO A 437 -9.57 13.77 20.51
N ALA A 438 -9.64 15.10 20.70
CA ALA A 438 -10.86 15.79 21.15
C ALA A 438 -12.12 15.42 20.32
N PRO A 439 -13.31 15.35 20.94
CA PRO A 439 -14.52 14.92 20.27
C PRO A 439 -14.90 15.97 19.22
N SER A 440 -14.96 15.57 17.96
CA SER A 440 -15.43 16.43 16.87
C SER A 440 -16.82 15.98 16.44
N ALA A 441 -17.77 16.93 16.30
CA ALA A 441 -19.14 16.67 15.88
C ALA A 441 -19.30 15.98 14.50
N SER A 442 -18.23 15.91 13.70
CA SER A 442 -18.19 15.24 12.39
C SER A 442 -17.50 13.87 12.39
N ALA A 443 -17.13 13.33 13.57
CA ALA A 443 -16.44 12.05 13.66
C ALA A 443 -17.35 10.86 13.26
N PRO A 444 -16.82 9.84 12.55
CA PRO A 444 -17.60 8.66 12.21
C PRO A 444 -17.95 7.86 13.47
N LEU A 445 -19.17 7.31 13.54
CA LEU A 445 -19.69 6.51 14.66
C LEU A 445 -18.68 5.47 15.18
N LYS A 446 -17.99 4.77 14.27
CA LYS A 446 -16.99 3.76 14.62
C LYS A 446 -15.84 4.29 15.48
N GLN A 447 -15.34 5.48 15.16
CA GLN A 447 -14.25 6.12 15.91
C GLN A 447 -14.75 6.60 17.27
N VAL A 448 -15.97 7.12 17.33
CA VAL A 448 -16.62 7.54 18.58
C VAL A 448 -16.82 6.34 19.51
N LEU A 449 -17.26 5.19 18.98
CA LEU A 449 -17.42 3.96 19.76
C LEU A 449 -16.09 3.42 20.29
N LEU A 450 -15.02 3.47 19.50
CA LEU A 450 -13.69 3.11 19.98
C LEU A 450 -13.26 4.04 21.13
N GLN A 451 -13.48 5.35 21.06
CA GLN A 451 -13.12 6.24 22.17
C GLN A 451 -14.01 6.03 23.41
N ALA A 452 -15.32 5.83 23.23
CA ALA A 452 -16.21 5.49 24.35
C ALA A 452 -15.82 4.16 25.02
N ALA A 453 -15.39 3.17 24.23
CA ALA A 453 -14.84 1.91 24.75
C ALA A 453 -13.54 2.11 25.54
N LEU A 454 -12.71 3.09 25.16
CA LEU A 454 -11.49 3.42 25.91
C LEU A 454 -11.84 3.93 27.30
N HIS A 455 -12.76 4.89 27.40
CA HIS A 455 -13.25 5.41 28.66
C HIS A 455 -13.94 4.33 29.52
N LEU A 456 -14.78 3.49 28.90
CA LEU A 456 -15.39 2.36 29.61
C LEU A 456 -14.35 1.37 30.12
N SER A 457 -13.31 1.06 29.34
CA SER A 457 -12.23 0.17 29.76
C SER A 457 -11.43 0.74 30.94
N ARG A 458 -11.16 2.05 30.96
CA ARG A 458 -10.54 2.74 32.11
C ARG A 458 -11.44 2.72 33.33
N GLY A 459 -12.74 2.93 33.15
CA GLY A 459 -13.74 2.81 34.20
C GLY A 459 -13.75 1.41 34.83
N VAL A 460 -13.84 0.36 34.02
CA VAL A 460 -13.83 -1.04 34.53
C VAL A 460 -12.53 -1.38 35.25
N LEU A 461 -11.37 -0.87 34.83
CA LEU A 461 -10.13 -1.02 35.60
C LEU A 461 -10.17 -0.26 36.93
N GLY A 462 -10.71 0.96 36.95
CA GLY A 462 -10.97 1.71 38.18
C GLY A 462 -11.94 0.97 39.11
N TRP A 463 -12.91 0.23 38.57
CA TRP A 463 -13.76 -0.66 39.35
C TRP A 463 -12.98 -1.80 39.98
N ILE A 464 -12.07 -2.45 39.24
CA ILE A 464 -11.23 -3.54 39.76
C ILE A 464 -10.27 -3.04 40.85
N LEU A 465 -9.78 -1.80 40.74
CA LEU A 465 -8.88 -1.15 41.71
C LEU A 465 -9.62 -0.43 42.86
N ASP A 466 -10.95 -0.50 42.89
CA ASP A 466 -11.80 0.22 43.84
C ASP A 466 -11.62 1.76 43.91
N ASP A 467 -11.24 2.38 42.80
CA ASP A 467 -11.21 3.85 42.64
C ASP A 467 -12.54 4.37 42.07
N ASP A 468 -13.44 4.77 42.98
CA ASP A 468 -14.77 5.28 42.63
C ASP A 468 -14.74 6.63 41.92
N ALA A 469 -13.74 7.47 42.17
CA ALA A 469 -13.62 8.80 41.55
C ALA A 469 -13.21 8.66 40.07
N LEU A 470 -12.24 7.79 39.78
CA LEU A 470 -11.85 7.50 38.40
C LEU A 470 -12.97 6.80 37.64
N LEU A 471 -13.65 5.84 38.27
CA LEU A 471 -14.79 5.14 37.67
C LEU A 471 -15.89 6.12 37.27
N LEU A 472 -16.29 7.03 38.16
CA LEU A 472 -17.35 8.00 37.88
C LEU A 472 -16.99 8.99 36.77
N THR A 473 -15.77 9.51 36.77
CA THR A 473 -15.31 10.47 35.76
C THR A 473 -15.22 9.82 34.37
N GLU A 474 -14.65 8.63 34.27
CA GLU A 474 -14.48 7.92 32.99
C GLU A 474 -15.82 7.42 32.43
N LEU A 475 -16.76 6.98 33.27
CA LEU A 475 -18.12 6.63 32.83
C LEU A 475 -18.87 7.84 32.27
N TRP A 476 -18.72 9.00 32.91
CA TRP A 476 -19.28 10.24 32.39
C TRP A 476 -18.67 10.59 31.03
N TRP A 477 -17.35 10.51 30.89
CA TRP A 477 -16.67 10.75 29.61
C TRP A 477 -17.15 9.81 28.51
N ALA A 478 -17.34 8.52 28.80
CA ALA A 478 -17.87 7.56 27.83
C ALA A 478 -19.24 7.97 27.27
N ALA A 479 -20.14 8.45 28.14
CA ALA A 479 -21.47 8.90 27.78
C ALA A 479 -21.45 10.26 27.06
N ALA A 480 -20.66 11.22 27.55
CA ALA A 480 -20.52 12.55 26.97
C ALA A 480 -19.92 12.50 25.56
N TRP A 481 -18.96 11.61 25.31
CA TRP A 481 -18.29 11.49 24.00
C TRP A 481 -19.25 11.15 22.86
N ILE A 482 -20.22 10.28 23.14
CA ILE A 482 -21.23 9.86 22.15
C ILE A 482 -22.25 10.98 21.92
N ARG A 483 -22.57 11.76 22.97
CA ARG A 483 -23.44 12.93 22.89
C ARG A 483 -22.81 14.03 22.05
N ASP A 484 -21.56 14.38 22.31
CA ASP A 484 -20.87 15.49 21.64
C ASP A 484 -20.64 15.18 20.14
N ALA A 485 -20.67 13.90 19.77
CA ALA A 485 -20.70 13.44 18.38
C ALA A 485 -22.10 13.49 17.73
N GLY A 486 -23.15 13.91 18.44
CA GLY A 486 -24.52 14.03 17.92
C GLY A 486 -25.28 12.72 17.78
N LEU A 487 -24.81 11.63 18.40
CA LEU A 487 -25.36 10.28 18.23
C LEU A 487 -26.35 9.93 19.35
N PHE A 488 -27.52 10.58 19.33
CA PHE A 488 -28.53 10.45 20.38
C PHE A 488 -29.04 9.01 20.60
N CYS A 489 -29.37 8.27 19.54
CA CYS A 489 -29.89 6.90 19.67
C CYS A 489 -28.84 5.92 20.24
N ALA A 490 -27.57 6.10 19.87
CA ALA A 490 -26.48 5.25 20.36
C ALA A 490 -26.17 5.54 21.84
N SER A 491 -26.17 6.82 22.24
CA SER A 491 -26.00 7.21 23.64
C SER A 491 -27.15 6.74 24.52
N ALA A 492 -28.39 6.85 24.05
CA ALA A 492 -29.57 6.36 24.77
C ALA A 492 -29.50 4.85 25.03
N GLU A 493 -29.16 4.06 24.00
CA GLU A 493 -29.09 2.61 24.11
C GLU A 493 -27.94 2.16 25.02
N ILE A 494 -26.77 2.79 24.93
CA ILE A 494 -25.63 2.48 25.82
C ILE A 494 -25.99 2.79 27.27
N CYS A 495 -26.61 3.96 27.54
CA CYS A 495 -27.07 4.30 28.88
C CYS A 495 -28.13 3.31 29.40
N ARG A 496 -29.03 2.83 28.54
CA ARG A 496 -30.05 1.83 28.90
C ARG A 496 -29.44 0.48 29.25
N ARG A 497 -28.40 0.05 28.54
CA ARG A 497 -27.69 -1.21 28.77
C ARG A 497 -26.76 -1.15 29.99
N MET A 498 -26.19 0.02 30.27
CA MET A 498 -25.39 0.26 31.47
C MET A 498 -26.27 0.40 32.72
N PHE A 499 -27.37 1.14 32.63
CA PHE A 499 -28.26 1.47 33.75
C PHE A 499 -29.74 1.15 33.42
N PRO A 500 -30.14 -0.14 33.46
CA PRO A 500 -31.51 -0.55 33.12
C PRO A 500 -32.58 0.01 34.05
N GLU A 501 -32.22 0.36 35.29
CA GLU A 501 -33.14 0.89 36.32
C GLU A 501 -33.09 2.41 36.44
N GLY A 502 -32.05 3.05 35.88
CA GLY A 502 -31.96 4.51 35.74
C GLY A 502 -31.27 5.18 36.91
N ASP A 503 -30.95 4.41 37.93
CA ASP A 503 -30.12 4.81 39.04
C ASP A 503 -28.65 4.50 38.72
N VAL A 504 -27.85 5.55 38.57
CA VAL A 504 -26.41 5.47 38.30
C VAL A 504 -25.64 5.02 39.56
N THR A 505 -26.22 5.15 40.75
CA THR A 505 -25.58 4.72 42.00
C THR A 505 -25.46 3.19 42.08
N LEU A 506 -26.30 2.46 41.34
CA LEU A 506 -26.26 1.00 41.23
C LEU A 506 -25.45 0.58 40.00
N PHE A 507 -24.14 0.48 40.15
CA PHE A 507 -23.25 0.15 39.04
C PHE A 507 -23.32 -1.32 38.61
N SER A 508 -23.45 -2.26 39.55
CA SER A 508 -23.61 -3.69 39.22
C SER A 508 -24.52 -4.38 40.23
N ARG A 509 -25.41 -5.25 39.73
CA ARG A 509 -26.26 -6.14 40.54
C ARG A 509 -25.62 -7.49 40.82
N LYS A 510 -24.81 -8.00 39.88
CA LYS A 510 -24.10 -9.27 40.05
C LYS A 510 -23.00 -9.17 41.10
N ARG A 511 -22.35 -8.01 41.19
CA ARG A 511 -21.33 -7.69 42.19
C ARG A 511 -21.71 -6.33 42.80
N PRO A 512 -22.41 -6.31 43.94
CA PRO A 512 -23.02 -5.08 44.44
C PRO A 512 -21.95 -4.02 44.70
N LYS A 513 -21.82 -3.08 43.78
CA LYS A 513 -21.03 -1.87 43.94
C LYS A 513 -21.96 -0.67 43.87
N THR A 514 -22.10 -0.02 45.01
CA THR A 514 -22.81 1.24 45.14
C THR A 514 -21.80 2.35 45.04
N LEU A 515 -21.91 3.18 44.00
CA LEU A 515 -21.04 4.33 43.82
C LEU A 515 -21.42 5.40 44.84
N LYS A 516 -20.55 5.64 45.82
CA LYS A 516 -20.70 6.76 46.75
C LYS A 516 -19.78 7.88 46.29
N ALA A 517 -20.32 9.08 46.12
CA ALA A 517 -19.49 10.28 46.20
C ALA A 517 -18.89 10.27 47.61
N SER A 518 -17.56 10.23 47.74
CA SER A 518 -16.87 10.10 49.03
C SER A 518 -17.52 10.97 50.13
N ASP A 519 -17.89 10.36 51.25
CA ASP A 519 -18.51 10.97 52.44
C ASP A 519 -17.55 11.92 53.23
N GLY A 520 -16.75 12.73 52.53
CA GLY A 520 -15.81 13.69 53.12
C GLY A 520 -16.23 15.13 52.83
N GLU A 521 -17.02 15.73 53.73
CA GLU A 521 -17.26 17.16 54.08
C GLU A 521 -17.14 18.31 53.06
N ALA A 522 -16.97 18.07 51.76
CA ALA A 522 -17.10 19.07 50.71
C ALA A 522 -18.09 18.57 49.66
N SER A 523 -19.28 19.15 49.61
CA SER A 523 -20.34 18.80 48.64
C SER A 523 -20.00 19.08 47.16
N ASP A 524 -18.73 19.43 46.89
CA ASP A 524 -18.18 20.01 45.66
C ASP A 524 -16.98 19.22 45.10
N GLY A 525 -16.86 17.92 45.42
CA GLY A 525 -15.85 17.06 44.78
C GLY A 525 -16.21 16.74 43.31
N GLU A 526 -15.21 16.68 42.43
CA GLU A 526 -15.37 16.37 40.99
C GLU A 526 -16.17 15.08 40.73
N ALA A 527 -15.96 14.04 41.55
CA ALA A 527 -16.70 12.78 41.48
C ALA A 527 -18.21 12.95 41.76
N SER A 528 -18.58 13.84 42.68
CA SER A 528 -19.99 14.14 42.99
C SER A 528 -20.67 14.92 41.86
N ALA A 529 -19.93 15.83 41.21
CA ALA A 529 -20.40 16.56 40.03
C ALA A 529 -20.57 15.62 38.83
N ALA A 530 -19.61 14.74 38.57
CA ALA A 530 -19.68 13.70 37.55
C ALA A 530 -20.88 12.77 37.76
N LEU A 531 -21.12 12.31 39.00
CA LEU A 531 -22.28 11.48 39.35
C LEU A 531 -23.61 12.21 39.07
N ARG A 532 -23.76 13.45 39.52
CA ARG A 532 -25.00 14.24 39.29
C ARG A 532 -25.24 14.50 37.79
N SER A 533 -24.19 14.82 37.04
CA SER A 533 -24.29 15.05 35.60
C SER A 533 -24.54 13.76 34.80
N LEU A 534 -23.97 12.62 35.21
CA LEU A 534 -24.25 11.33 34.61
C LEU A 534 -25.69 10.86 34.90
N GLN A 535 -26.14 11.01 36.15
CA GLN A 535 -27.53 10.72 36.54
C GLN A 535 -28.52 11.55 35.73
N ALA A 536 -28.26 12.85 35.58
CA ALA A 536 -29.08 13.70 34.72
C ALA A 536 -29.07 13.24 33.26
N PHE A 537 -27.94 12.81 32.72
CA PHE A 537 -27.87 12.33 31.35
C PHE A 537 -28.70 11.05 31.13
N VAL A 538 -28.68 10.10 32.07
CA VAL A 538 -29.53 8.91 32.02
C VAL A 538 -31.02 9.29 32.12
N CYS A 539 -31.37 10.19 33.05
CA CYS A 539 -32.73 10.71 33.18
C CYS A 539 -33.21 11.45 31.91
N TYR A 540 -32.31 12.16 31.23
CA TYR A 540 -32.61 12.89 29.99
C TYR A 540 -33.01 11.93 28.86
N HIS A 541 -32.25 10.85 28.67
CA HIS A 541 -32.60 9.85 27.66
C HIS A 541 -33.95 9.16 27.95
N ARG A 542 -34.23 8.85 29.22
CA ARG A 542 -35.53 8.29 29.63
C ARG A 542 -36.69 9.25 29.42
N LEU A 543 -36.48 10.53 29.73
CA LEU A 543 -37.47 11.58 29.49
C LEU A 543 -37.87 11.61 28.01
N TYR A 544 -36.88 11.56 27.11
CA TYR A 544 -37.11 11.55 25.66
C TYR A 544 -37.72 10.24 25.16
N GLU A 545 -37.30 9.09 25.69
CA GLU A 545 -37.91 7.80 25.37
C GLU A 545 -39.40 7.79 25.74
N ARG A 546 -39.74 8.32 26.93
CA ARG A 546 -41.13 8.45 27.39
C ARG A 546 -41.91 9.48 26.56
N TRP A 547 -41.31 10.60 26.22
CA TRP A 547 -41.91 11.59 25.32
C TRP A 547 -42.22 10.98 23.95
N TRP A 548 -41.28 10.23 23.38
CA TRP A 548 -41.45 9.56 22.09
C TRP A 548 -42.50 8.44 22.15
N ARG A 549 -42.50 7.64 23.22
CA ARG A 549 -43.54 6.60 23.45
C ARG A 549 -44.92 7.22 23.66
N SER A 550 -45.03 8.27 24.46
CA SER A 550 -46.30 8.98 24.72
C SER A 550 -46.87 9.66 23.48
N ALA A 551 -46.05 9.94 22.47
CA ALA A 551 -46.49 10.43 21.16
C ALA A 551 -46.98 9.29 20.24
N ALA A 552 -46.53 8.05 20.47
CA ALA A 552 -46.87 6.87 19.67
C ALA A 552 -48.07 6.08 20.22
N GLU A 553 -48.17 5.90 21.55
CA GLU A 553 -49.29 5.25 22.24
C GLU A 553 -49.48 5.85 23.67
N PRO A 554 -50.72 5.98 24.18
CA PRO A 554 -50.96 6.37 25.58
C PRO A 554 -50.61 5.20 26.53
N ALA A 555 -49.43 5.25 27.13
CA ALA A 555 -48.92 4.21 28.03
C ALA A 555 -49.59 4.25 29.44
N PRO A 556 -49.71 3.10 30.14
CA PRO A 556 -50.20 3.02 31.52
C PRO A 556 -49.25 3.69 32.53
N PRO A 557 -49.74 4.01 33.75
CA PRO A 557 -48.95 4.71 34.77
C PRO A 557 -47.96 3.74 35.45
N GLU A 558 -46.77 3.62 34.88
CA GLU A 558 -45.63 3.06 35.59
C GLU A 558 -44.90 4.17 36.38
N GLY A 559 -44.29 3.76 37.51
CA GLY A 559 -43.73 4.51 38.64
C GLY A 559 -43.33 5.98 38.46
N GLU A 560 -43.48 6.74 39.55
CA GLU A 560 -42.91 8.08 39.69
C GLU A 560 -41.38 8.01 39.56
N GLU A 561 -40.85 8.30 38.37
CA GLU A 561 -39.43 8.56 38.19
C GLU A 561 -39.12 10.01 38.57
N ASP A 562 -38.17 10.21 39.49
CA ASP A 562 -37.78 11.54 39.96
C ASP A 562 -36.89 12.26 38.93
N PHE A 563 -37.52 13.03 38.02
CA PHE A 563 -36.81 13.90 37.06
C PHE A 563 -36.18 15.16 37.69
N GLY A 564 -36.19 15.29 39.03
CA GLY A 564 -35.68 16.46 39.73
C GLY A 564 -34.20 16.76 39.52
N VAL A 565 -33.41 15.73 39.18
CA VAL A 565 -31.97 15.86 38.89
C VAL A 565 -31.70 16.66 37.61
N LEU A 566 -32.65 16.70 36.66
CA LEU A 566 -32.54 17.47 35.41
C LEU A 566 -32.71 18.98 35.62
N LEU A 567 -33.38 19.40 36.70
CA LEU A 567 -33.74 20.79 36.98
C LEU A 567 -32.73 21.45 37.93
N SER A 568 -31.49 21.58 37.45
CA SER A 568 -30.38 22.18 38.18
C SER A 568 -30.25 23.68 37.89
N GLU A 569 -30.52 24.54 38.88
CA GLU A 569 -30.36 26.00 38.77
C GLU A 569 -28.94 26.46 38.36
N PRO A 570 -27.82 25.94 38.93
CA PRO A 570 -26.48 26.42 38.55
C PRO A 570 -26.11 26.09 37.09
N HIS A 571 -26.57 24.94 36.57
CA HIS A 571 -26.36 24.55 35.18
C HIS A 571 -27.24 25.35 34.22
N ALA A 572 -28.49 25.67 34.61
CA ALA A 572 -29.38 26.53 33.83
C ALA A 572 -28.79 27.94 33.64
N ALA A 573 -28.24 28.53 34.71
CA ALA A 573 -27.54 29.81 34.67
C ALA A 573 -26.25 29.75 33.82
N CYS A 574 -25.46 28.69 33.95
CA CYS A 574 -24.26 28.51 33.12
C CYS A 574 -24.61 28.40 31.62
N GLN A 575 -25.60 27.59 31.27
CA GLN A 575 -26.05 27.41 29.89
C GLN A 575 -26.69 28.70 29.33
N SER A 576 -27.40 29.49 30.14
CA SER A 576 -27.96 30.77 29.71
C SER A 576 -26.87 31.78 29.35
N VAL A 577 -25.78 31.85 30.12
CA VAL A 577 -24.60 32.65 29.80
C VAL A 577 -23.88 32.12 28.55
N GLN A 578 -23.74 30.80 28.37
CA GLN A 578 -23.15 30.21 27.15
C GLN A 578 -23.96 30.55 25.89
N ARG A 579 -25.29 30.43 25.95
CA ARG A 579 -26.18 30.83 24.83
C ARG A 579 -26.05 32.33 24.54
N ALA A 580 -25.97 33.18 25.56
CA ALA A 580 -25.76 34.62 25.37
C ALA A 580 -24.41 34.92 24.69
N VAL A 581 -23.33 34.22 25.06
CA VAL A 581 -22.03 34.33 24.37
C VAL A 581 -22.16 33.91 22.91
N GLN A 582 -22.79 32.78 22.63
CA GLN A 582 -22.99 32.30 21.26
C GLN A 582 -23.83 33.27 20.44
N GLU A 583 -24.92 33.81 20.99
CA GLU A 583 -25.75 34.82 20.33
C GLU A 583 -24.93 36.08 20.01
N VAL A 584 -24.08 36.56 20.92
CA VAL A 584 -23.19 37.70 20.67
C VAL A 584 -22.13 37.35 19.60
N GLN A 585 -21.58 36.13 19.61
CA GLN A 585 -20.64 35.65 18.58
C GLN A 585 -21.29 35.59 17.19
N GLU A 586 -22.51 35.07 17.10
CA GLU A 586 -23.26 34.98 15.85
C GLU A 586 -23.62 36.37 15.31
N ARG A 587 -24.00 37.31 16.19
CA ARG A 587 -24.25 38.72 15.81
C ARG A 587 -22.98 39.43 15.35
N LEU A 588 -21.85 39.23 16.05
CA LEU A 588 -20.54 39.74 15.63
C LEU A 588 -20.12 39.16 14.28
N ALA A 589 -20.27 37.85 14.09
CA ALA A 589 -19.97 37.18 12.84
C ALA A 589 -20.85 37.72 11.70
N ALA A 590 -22.15 37.88 11.93
CA ALA A 590 -23.07 38.47 10.96
C ALA A 590 -22.67 39.91 10.59
N MET A 591 -22.27 40.73 11.57
CA MET A 591 -21.82 42.10 11.36
C MET A 591 -20.50 42.15 10.55
N VAL A 592 -19.54 41.28 10.86
CA VAL A 592 -18.29 41.12 10.10
C VAL A 592 -18.57 40.68 8.66
N LEU A 593 -19.51 39.75 8.46
CA LEU A 593 -19.88 39.24 7.15
C LEU A 593 -20.64 40.28 6.31
N GLN A 594 -21.45 41.13 6.96
CA GLN A 594 -22.08 42.30 6.32
C GLN A 594 -21.03 43.36 5.94
N HIS A 595 -20.04 43.62 6.80
CA HIS A 595 -18.95 44.55 6.51
C HIS A 595 -18.02 44.05 5.39
N SER A 596 -17.69 42.75 5.37
CA SER A 596 -16.90 42.16 4.28
C SER A 596 -17.65 42.17 2.94
N ARG A 597 -18.98 41.98 2.96
CA ARG A 597 -19.83 42.12 1.76
C ARG A 597 -19.92 43.56 1.28
N ALA A 598 -19.96 44.54 2.20
CA ALA A 598 -19.94 45.96 1.86
C ALA A 598 -18.60 46.41 1.28
N GLN A 599 -17.47 45.89 1.78
CA GLN A 599 -16.12 46.19 1.24
C GLN A 599 -15.79 45.49 -0.07
N GLY A 600 -16.39 44.32 -0.35
CA GLY A 600 -16.24 43.62 -1.63
C GLY A 600 -17.07 44.20 -2.79
N SER A 601 -17.94 45.18 -2.51
CA SER A 601 -18.84 45.83 -3.47
C SER A 601 -18.40 47.26 -3.81
N ASP A 602 -17.10 47.51 -3.92
CA ASP A 602 -16.60 48.78 -4.48
C ASP A 602 -16.61 48.68 -6.02
N GLY A 603 -17.80 48.84 -6.58
CA GLY A 603 -18.09 48.59 -8.00
C GLY A 603 -19.48 48.96 -8.45
N GLY A 604 -20.04 50.07 -7.93
CA GLY A 604 -21.11 50.84 -8.58
C GLY A 604 -22.56 50.38 -8.37
N GLY A 605 -23.40 51.30 -7.88
CA GLY A 605 -24.82 51.37 -8.26
C GLY A 605 -25.86 51.36 -7.13
N LEU A 606 -26.32 52.56 -6.78
CA LEU A 606 -27.65 52.96 -6.28
C LEU A 606 -28.35 52.14 -5.15
N HIS A 607 -28.49 52.84 -4.02
CA HIS A 607 -29.64 52.86 -3.10
C HIS A 607 -30.79 51.87 -3.35
N GLN A 608 -30.95 50.92 -2.44
CA GLN A 608 -32.27 50.52 -1.95
C GLN A 608 -32.24 50.40 -0.42
N ASN A 609 -33.05 51.21 0.24
CA ASN A 609 -33.37 51.10 1.66
C ASN A 609 -34.11 49.78 1.93
N PRO A 610 -33.98 49.24 3.14
CA PRO A 610 -35.14 48.72 3.84
C PRO A 610 -35.25 49.38 5.21
N ALA A 611 -36.29 50.20 5.37
CA ALA A 611 -36.88 50.44 6.68
C ALA A 611 -37.97 49.38 6.87
N GLU A 612 -37.89 48.59 7.93
CA GLU A 612 -38.92 48.51 8.98
C GLU A 612 -38.63 47.37 9.98
N ASN A 613 -38.86 47.69 11.25
CA ASN A 613 -38.92 46.84 12.46
C ASN A 613 -37.63 46.42 13.17
N SER A 614 -37.15 47.29 14.07
CA SER A 614 -37.05 46.97 15.51
C SER A 614 -36.61 48.21 16.29
N SER A 615 -37.34 48.53 17.34
CA SER A 615 -36.98 49.53 18.34
C SER A 615 -36.06 48.89 19.37
N GLU A 616 -34.77 48.79 19.07
CA GLU A 616 -33.69 48.60 20.05
C GLU A 616 -32.49 49.42 19.56
N ASP A 617 -31.78 50.08 20.48
CA ASP A 617 -30.63 50.96 20.17
C ASP A 617 -29.67 50.31 19.17
N PRO A 618 -29.00 51.08 18.28
CA PRO A 618 -28.07 50.50 17.33
C PRO A 618 -26.91 49.83 18.08
N GLU A 619 -26.93 48.50 18.16
CA GLU A 619 -25.87 47.71 18.79
C GLU A 619 -24.56 47.99 18.04
N THR A 620 -23.63 48.67 18.70
CA THR A 620 -22.31 48.98 18.14
C THR A 620 -21.33 47.82 18.37
N LEU A 621 -20.28 47.69 17.55
CA LEU A 621 -19.19 46.72 17.81
C LEU A 621 -18.63 46.84 19.23
N LEU A 622 -18.59 48.06 19.78
CA LEU A 622 -18.13 48.34 21.14
C LEU A 622 -19.10 47.78 22.20
N SER A 623 -20.43 47.90 21.98
CA SER A 623 -21.42 47.35 22.91
C SER A 623 -21.47 45.83 22.87
N LEU A 624 -21.32 45.22 21.68
CA LEU A 624 -21.21 43.76 21.54
C LEU A 624 -19.90 43.22 22.13
N SER A 625 -18.78 43.91 21.95
CA SER A 625 -17.49 43.54 22.55
C SER A 625 -17.50 43.67 24.08
N SER A 626 -18.10 44.73 24.61
CA SER A 626 -18.30 44.90 26.06
C SER A 626 -19.22 43.83 26.64
N SER A 627 -20.33 43.52 25.94
CA SER A 627 -21.23 42.42 26.30
C SER A 627 -20.51 41.06 26.26
N MET A 628 -19.73 40.78 25.23
CA MET A 628 -18.91 39.56 25.11
C MET A 628 -17.96 39.42 26.29
N SER A 629 -17.19 40.47 26.60
CA SER A 629 -16.25 40.47 27.72
C SER A 629 -16.95 40.21 29.05
N LYS A 630 -18.13 40.81 29.27
CA LYS A 630 -18.92 40.62 30.48
C LYS A 630 -19.40 39.18 30.64
N HIS A 631 -19.95 38.58 29.59
CA HIS A 631 -20.42 37.19 29.64
C HIS A 631 -19.25 36.19 29.72
N GLN A 632 -18.11 36.49 29.08
CA GLN A 632 -16.87 35.70 29.24
C GLN A 632 -16.34 35.76 30.67
N GLN A 633 -16.39 36.92 31.33
CA GLN A 633 -15.99 37.06 32.73
C GLN A 633 -16.93 36.30 33.66
N GLN A 634 -18.24 36.36 33.43
CA GLN A 634 -19.23 35.55 34.15
C GLN A 634 -19.02 34.04 33.95
N LEU A 635 -18.57 33.62 32.77
CA LEU A 635 -18.16 32.24 32.54
C LEU A 635 -16.90 31.87 33.31
N LEU A 636 -15.92 32.76 33.41
CA LEU A 636 -14.71 32.49 34.19
C LEU A 636 -15.00 32.35 35.69
N ASP A 637 -15.91 33.16 36.22
CA ASP A 637 -16.29 33.19 37.65
C ASP A 637 -17.07 31.94 38.11
N LEU A 638 -17.59 31.12 37.19
CA LEU A 638 -18.29 29.87 37.51
C LEU A 638 -17.31 28.74 37.90
N PRO A 639 -17.67 27.85 38.84
CA PRO A 639 -16.85 26.70 39.23
C PRO A 639 -16.40 25.85 38.04
N ASP A 640 -15.12 25.47 38.01
CA ASP A 640 -14.56 24.67 36.91
C ASP A 640 -15.16 23.26 36.84
N SER A 641 -15.68 22.72 37.96
CA SER A 641 -16.43 21.46 38.00
C SER A 641 -17.73 21.50 37.18
N LEU A 642 -18.39 22.65 37.07
CA LEU A 642 -19.59 22.83 36.23
C LEU A 642 -19.24 22.91 34.74
N LYS A 643 -18.03 23.39 34.41
CA LYS A 643 -17.51 23.46 33.03
C LYS A 643 -16.96 22.13 32.56
N ALA A 644 -16.34 21.38 33.47
CA ALA A 644 -15.76 20.06 33.20
C ALA A 644 -16.84 19.00 32.93
N PHE A 645 -18.01 19.11 33.57
CA PHE A 645 -19.11 18.14 33.46
C PHE A 645 -20.43 18.76 32.95
N PRO A 646 -20.53 19.15 31.66
CA PRO A 646 -21.73 19.74 31.09
C PRO A 646 -22.96 18.85 31.21
N HIS A 647 -23.99 19.42 31.83
CA HIS A 647 -25.33 18.86 31.97
C HIS A 647 -26.12 18.89 30.65
N PRO A 648 -27.13 18.02 30.44
CA PRO A 648 -28.13 18.18 29.38
C PRO A 648 -28.77 19.59 29.40
N ASP A 649 -29.30 20.08 28.26
CA ASP A 649 -29.93 21.40 28.21
C ASP A 649 -31.14 21.44 29.15
N VAL A 650 -31.00 22.21 30.24
CA VAL A 650 -31.98 22.27 31.32
C VAL A 650 -33.28 22.93 30.83
N LEU A 651 -33.20 23.90 29.92
CA LEU A 651 -34.38 24.59 29.38
C LEU A 651 -35.15 23.68 28.41
N GLU A 652 -34.45 22.87 27.61
CA GLU A 652 -35.10 21.83 26.80
C GLU A 652 -35.81 20.80 27.70
N CYS A 653 -35.14 20.34 28.77
CA CYS A 653 -35.74 19.44 29.75
C CYS A 653 -37.01 20.05 30.37
N CYS A 654 -36.99 21.33 30.76
CA CYS A 654 -38.16 22.04 31.28
C CYS A 654 -39.33 22.03 30.28
N LEU A 655 -39.06 22.31 28.99
CA LEU A 655 -40.10 22.33 27.96
C LEU A 655 -40.70 20.94 27.70
N VAL A 656 -39.87 19.88 27.66
CA VAL A 656 -40.33 18.50 27.47
C VAL A 656 -41.14 18.02 28.68
N LEU A 657 -40.71 18.33 29.90
CA LEU A 657 -41.44 18.02 31.13
C LEU A 657 -42.81 18.72 31.17
N LEU A 658 -42.87 20.00 30.77
CA LEU A 658 -44.15 20.73 30.69
C LEU A 658 -45.08 20.15 29.61
N HIS A 659 -44.53 19.69 28.49
CA HIS A 659 -45.30 18.99 27.48
C HIS A 659 -45.87 17.66 28.00
N LEU A 660 -45.05 16.83 28.65
CA LEU A 660 -45.47 15.58 29.27
C LEU A 660 -46.52 15.80 30.37
N SER A 661 -46.38 16.85 31.18
CA SER A 661 -47.36 17.19 32.22
C SER A 661 -48.76 17.45 31.65
N ARG A 662 -48.85 17.98 30.43
CA ARG A 662 -50.11 18.24 29.73
C ARG A 662 -50.70 17.02 29.05
N CYS A 663 -49.85 16.14 28.52
CA CYS A 663 -50.28 14.97 27.74
C CYS A 663 -50.60 13.75 28.61
N SER A 664 -49.84 13.53 29.68
CA SER A 664 -49.86 12.26 30.42
C SER A 664 -50.08 12.42 31.93
N GLY A 665 -50.12 13.65 32.47
CA GLY A 665 -50.39 13.90 33.91
C GLY A 665 -49.36 13.29 34.89
N ALA A 666 -48.29 12.69 34.36
CA ALA A 666 -47.33 11.84 35.09
C ALA A 666 -46.18 12.62 35.75
N VAL A 667 -46.30 13.94 35.89
CA VAL A 667 -45.25 14.82 36.43
C VAL A 667 -45.77 15.50 37.69
N SER A 668 -45.00 15.43 38.78
CA SER A 668 -45.39 16.03 40.06
C SER A 668 -45.54 17.55 39.96
N ALA A 669 -46.48 18.10 40.75
CA ALA A 669 -46.78 19.54 40.75
C ALA A 669 -45.58 20.40 41.18
N SER A 670 -44.70 19.87 42.05
CA SER A 670 -43.47 20.52 42.50
C SER A 670 -42.41 20.62 41.39
N LEU A 671 -42.24 19.57 40.58
CA LEU A 671 -41.33 19.58 39.43
C LEU A 671 -41.82 20.54 38.35
N ARG A 672 -43.14 20.61 38.13
CA ARG A 672 -43.75 21.55 37.20
C ARG A 672 -43.48 23.01 37.60
N GLN A 673 -43.73 23.38 38.85
CA GLN A 673 -43.48 24.73 39.34
C GLN A 673 -41.99 25.11 39.19
N LYS A 674 -41.09 24.19 39.55
CA LYS A 674 -39.64 24.42 39.43
C LYS A 674 -39.21 24.63 37.96
N ALA A 675 -39.80 23.91 37.02
CA ALA A 675 -39.54 24.08 35.59
C ALA A 675 -40.06 25.42 35.05
N GLU A 676 -41.24 25.87 35.50
CA GLU A 676 -41.82 27.18 35.16
C GLU A 676 -40.94 28.33 35.71
N ASP A 677 -40.52 28.24 36.97
CA ASP A 677 -39.66 29.23 37.62
C ASP A 677 -38.29 29.35 36.91
N LEU A 678 -37.68 28.24 36.51
CA LEU A 678 -36.42 28.22 35.75
C LEU A 678 -36.56 28.81 34.35
N LEU A 679 -37.65 28.51 33.65
CA LEU A 679 -37.93 29.10 32.33
C LEU A 679 -38.14 30.62 32.41
N GLN A 680 -38.74 31.12 33.48
CA GLN A 680 -38.92 32.56 33.71
C GLN A 680 -37.60 33.26 34.04
N LYS A 681 -36.72 32.63 34.81
CA LYS A 681 -35.42 33.20 35.23
C LYS A 681 -34.38 33.18 34.09
N ASP A 682 -34.20 32.04 33.45
CA ASP A 682 -33.08 31.76 32.54
C ASP A 682 -33.47 31.65 31.05
N GLY A 683 -34.77 31.54 30.73
CA GLY A 683 -35.29 31.39 29.37
C GLY A 683 -35.39 32.69 28.58
N LYS A 684 -34.37 33.55 28.60
CA LYS A 684 -34.37 34.87 27.92
C LYS A 684 -34.10 34.81 26.40
N SER A 685 -33.66 33.66 25.89
CA SER A 685 -33.39 33.48 24.45
C SER A 685 -34.70 33.48 23.64
N PRO A 686 -34.74 34.13 22.46
CA PRO A 686 -35.97 34.32 21.68
C PRO A 686 -36.65 33.01 21.26
N ALA A 687 -35.89 31.94 21.02
CA ALA A 687 -36.43 30.62 20.68
C ALA A 687 -37.14 29.97 21.87
N VAL A 688 -36.52 30.03 23.05
CA VAL A 688 -37.08 29.47 24.29
C VAL A 688 -38.29 30.27 24.74
N LEU A 689 -38.27 31.61 24.62
CA LEU A 689 -39.42 32.48 24.89
C LEU A 689 -40.62 32.15 23.99
N LYS A 690 -40.38 31.88 22.70
CA LYS A 690 -41.45 31.50 21.78
C LYS A 690 -42.08 30.15 22.15
N ALA A 691 -41.26 29.20 22.60
CA ALA A 691 -41.73 27.89 23.05
C ALA A 691 -42.45 27.96 24.41
N SER A 692 -41.91 28.71 25.37
CA SER A 692 -42.44 28.84 26.74
C SER A 692 -43.78 29.55 26.80
N ARG A 693 -44.08 30.48 25.88
CA ARG A 693 -45.40 31.15 25.75
C ARG A 693 -46.58 30.19 25.58
N ARG A 694 -46.33 28.97 25.11
CA ARG A 694 -47.39 27.94 25.01
C ARG A 694 -47.68 27.31 26.36
N PHE A 695 -46.74 27.32 27.29
CA PHE A 695 -46.77 26.56 28.55
C PHE A 695 -46.99 27.46 29.77
N VAL A 696 -46.37 28.64 29.80
CA VAL A 696 -46.46 29.65 30.84
C VAL A 696 -47.55 30.64 30.44
N THR A 697 -48.68 30.62 31.15
CA THR A 697 -49.76 31.62 31.06
C THR A 697 -49.77 32.47 32.30
#